data_AF-A0A652L6K0-F1
#
_entry.id   AF-A0A652L6K0-F1
#
_cell.length_a   1.000
_cell.length_b   1.000
_cell.length_c   1.000
_cell.angle_alpha   90.00
_cell.angle_beta   90.00
_cell.angle_gamma   90.00
#
_symmetry.space_group_name_H-M   'P 1'
#
loop_
_entity.id
_entity.type
_entity.pdbx_description
1 polymer ?
#
loop_
_entity_poly.entity_id
_entity_poly.type
_entity_poly.pdbx_seq_one_letter_code
_entity_poly.pdbx_strand_id
1 'polypeptide(L)'
;MHAQDPGPSRRTVVAATALAGAGLALAGPGVAFAAQRETVLRSRELEVRVDPDFPRIVSYTDRAGGAVLHGQEDPVTSVLIDGTARTPRVTSRSGRDSASYTLAFDGGTEIRVEIRVTGRRVDWRVTRITDTPALRVGTLQIPSLAFLSVRSDQPGAALLAARIQLDKATSGDTLVEVTPGTAPEAEPTGCAYAVVAHDRLGGAVETNTTYDKPDSTPGATWENGRLWRQTVKKDGYVKAQLACGQWTHRAATAPVDATEPLPYATVIVTGDRNGDGVVDWQDAAIAFRDIMVDPLGADEQHLRVVPHIPFNFASQATNPFLATLDNVKRISLATDGLRQYTLLKGYQSEGHDSAHPDYAGNHNERAGGLKDLNTLVREGRRWGSDFGVHVNATESYPVANAFSETLVDKNNEQWDWLDQSYRIDQRRDLVSGDIIKRFQDLRDETDPALNMLYIDVFRESGWTSDRLQRALRDQGWQVTTEWGHGLERSSLWSHWATETDYGADTSRGINSRLIRFVRNHQKDVFADKWPTLLGIPRTGNFEGWVNKTDWNTFYEQIWTDSLPAKYLQAYPVRTWGDHEITFFGPTKTSVDDTEGTRRITTDGRVVYEAGRYLLPWEPREATDPDRLYHYNPEGGTTTWQLPRGWAGRSKVAVYRLTDQGRAGLREVPVRSGRVTIEAEAKQPYVVHRTRMPANRDPKWGQATPLHDPGFNSGSLDGWNVSGPASVELSALGDYELVIGAGAAAAVGRRLTRLAPGTYAASVQVEVGAKAGETRRAALTVRTADGTTAENWTDSSTAVNLVAADRKHDTRFQRLFTWFTVPAGSGPVDLTLRAGAGSARVRFDNVRIVAAQRTTKAGTVAFEDFQHVPQGWGAFVKGDAGGSTDPRTHIAQRHAPFTQRGWNGKAIDDIVDGTQSLKSRGENSGLVYRTVQHTVRFAPGKRCRVTFRYENEKAGEYAWITGVDAPASRELDRRDLPVATSPAVLSYEFTAPSEGETWVGLRKTGDDGTAEFVLDSFEVREV
;
A
#
# COMPACT_ATOMS: atom_id res chain seq x y z
N MET A 1 9.22 -58.75 31.90
CA MET A 1 10.49 -59.45 31.59
C MET A 1 11.60 -58.62 32.21
N HIS A 2 12.34 -59.27 33.11
CA HIS A 2 13.34 -58.78 34.08
C HIS A 2 14.42 -57.83 33.49
N ALA A 3 15.15 -56.98 34.22
CA ALA A 3 15.52 -57.05 35.65
C ALA A 3 16.14 -55.74 36.18
N GLN A 4 15.94 -55.53 37.49
CA GLN A 4 16.95 -55.20 38.52
C GLN A 4 17.47 -53.75 38.72
N ASP A 5 16.96 -53.18 39.82
CA ASP A 5 17.69 -52.43 40.87
C ASP A 5 19.00 -53.13 41.28
N PRO A 6 20.02 -52.38 41.77
CA PRO A 6 20.13 -52.22 43.22
C PRO A 6 20.76 -50.89 43.70
N GLY A 7 20.38 -50.43 44.91
CA GLY A 7 21.26 -49.62 45.78
C GLY A 7 22.44 -50.47 46.34
N PRO A 8 23.08 -50.14 47.48
CA PRO A 8 22.85 -49.02 48.38
C PRO A 8 24.11 -48.40 49.08
N SER A 9 23.89 -47.32 49.82
CA SER A 9 24.35 -47.09 51.21
C SER A 9 25.71 -46.44 51.59
N ARG A 10 25.56 -45.55 52.59
CA ARG A 10 26.34 -45.36 53.85
C ARG A 10 27.68 -44.62 53.81
N ARG A 11 27.72 -43.45 54.48
CA ARG A 11 28.26 -43.28 55.86
C ARG A 11 27.86 -41.89 56.41
N THR A 12 27.08 -41.76 57.50
CA THR A 12 27.32 -41.95 58.95
C THR A 12 27.82 -40.67 59.65
N VAL A 13 27.26 -40.44 60.85
CA VAL A 13 27.80 -39.73 62.05
C VAL A 13 27.34 -38.26 62.22
N VAL A 14 26.93 -37.76 63.39
CA VAL A 14 26.22 -38.24 64.60
C VAL A 14 25.83 -36.96 65.35
N ALA A 15 24.75 -37.08 66.12
CA ALA A 15 24.17 -36.07 67.01
C ALA A 15 25.10 -35.52 68.12
N ALA A 16 24.78 -34.32 68.59
CA ALA A 16 24.64 -33.97 70.01
C ALA A 16 23.76 -32.69 70.09
N THR A 17 22.49 -32.70 70.54
CA THR A 17 22.02 -32.55 71.94
C THR A 17 22.87 -31.56 72.78
N ALA A 18 22.33 -30.62 73.58
CA ALA A 18 21.15 -30.66 74.44
C ALA A 18 20.71 -29.26 74.94
N LEU A 19 19.38 -29.09 75.11
CA LEU A 19 18.63 -28.49 76.23
C LEU A 19 19.32 -27.49 77.18
N ALA A 20 18.72 -26.33 77.42
CA ALA A 20 17.72 -26.10 78.47
C ALA A 20 17.44 -24.60 78.72
N GLY A 21 16.18 -24.29 79.07
CA GLY A 21 15.93 -23.40 80.22
C GLY A 21 15.36 -22.01 79.96
N ALA A 22 14.03 -21.93 80.09
CA ALA A 22 13.27 -20.92 80.85
C ALA A 22 13.38 -19.41 80.51
N GLY A 23 12.25 -18.87 80.08
CA GLY A 23 11.60 -17.74 80.75
C GLY A 23 12.08 -16.32 80.39
N LEU A 24 11.22 -15.57 79.70
CA LEU A 24 10.63 -14.30 80.16
C LEU A 24 10.00 -13.58 78.97
N ALA A 25 8.73 -13.21 79.14
CA ALA A 25 8.06 -12.26 78.28
C ALA A 25 8.74 -10.88 78.42
N LEU A 26 9.27 -10.36 77.32
CA LEU A 26 9.53 -8.94 77.14
C LEU A 26 8.99 -8.55 75.76
N ALA A 27 7.96 -7.71 75.79
CA ALA A 27 7.45 -7.00 74.64
C ALA A 27 8.59 -6.19 73.98
N GLY A 28 8.67 -6.23 72.65
CA GLY A 28 9.58 -5.40 71.87
C GLY A 28 9.34 -5.59 70.37
N PRO A 29 9.51 -4.50 69.61
CA PRO A 29 8.43 -3.66 69.15
C PRO A 29 7.70 -4.27 67.95
N GLY A 30 6.38 -4.11 67.92
CA GLY A 30 5.65 -4.24 66.68
C GLY A 30 6.30 -3.35 65.64
N VAL A 31 6.69 -3.97 64.51
CA VAL A 31 7.05 -3.23 63.30
C VAL A 31 5.76 -2.55 62.88
N ALA A 32 5.56 -1.32 63.35
CA ALA A 32 4.55 -0.44 62.83
C ALA A 32 4.80 -0.36 61.33
N PHE A 33 3.87 -0.90 60.54
CA PHE A 33 3.74 -0.50 59.14
C PHE A 33 3.65 1.03 59.16
N ALA A 34 4.75 1.69 58.77
CA ALA A 34 4.71 3.11 58.51
C ALA A 34 3.66 3.30 57.41
N ALA A 35 2.50 3.86 57.78
CA ALA A 35 1.46 4.18 56.83
C ALA A 35 2.10 5.04 55.72
N GLN A 36 2.13 4.48 54.52
CA GLN A 36 2.73 5.14 53.36
C GLN A 36 2.01 6.48 53.17
N ARG A 37 2.75 7.59 53.18
CA ARG A 37 2.20 8.96 53.10
C ARG A 37 1.73 9.26 51.67
N GLU A 38 0.71 8.57 51.18
CA GLU A 38 0.12 8.85 49.86
C GLU A 38 -0.36 10.30 49.77
N THR A 39 -0.14 10.93 48.62
CA THR A 39 -0.67 12.26 48.31
C THR A 39 -1.84 12.15 47.34
N VAL A 40 -2.79 13.09 47.45
CA VAL A 40 -4.03 13.04 46.69
C VAL A 40 -4.14 14.23 45.75
N LEU A 41 -4.20 13.95 44.44
CA LEU A 41 -4.45 14.92 43.38
C LEU A 41 -5.93 14.91 43.00
N ARG A 42 -6.51 16.05 42.62
CA ARG A 42 -7.96 16.17 42.39
C ARG A 42 -8.32 17.02 41.17
N SER A 43 -9.20 16.48 40.34
CA SER A 43 -10.06 17.24 39.42
C SER A 43 -11.48 17.34 39.99
N ARG A 44 -12.43 17.80 39.17
CA ARG A 44 -13.85 17.77 39.53
C ARG A 44 -14.38 16.34 39.59
N GLU A 45 -13.97 15.48 38.67
CA GLU A 45 -14.50 14.14 38.44
C GLU A 45 -13.69 13.04 39.14
N LEU A 46 -12.37 13.25 39.33
CA LEU A 46 -11.45 12.20 39.72
C LEU A 46 -10.56 12.61 40.90
N GLU A 47 -10.38 11.68 41.83
CA GLU A 47 -9.34 11.73 42.86
C GLU A 47 -8.26 10.70 42.49
N VAL A 48 -6.99 11.11 42.50
CA VAL A 48 -5.85 10.27 42.10
C VAL A 48 -4.86 10.21 43.24
N ARG A 49 -4.60 9.02 43.75
CA ARG A 49 -3.60 8.81 44.81
C ARG A 49 -2.25 8.51 44.19
N VAL A 50 -1.23 9.23 44.64
CA VAL A 50 0.15 9.11 44.16
C VAL A 50 1.10 8.94 45.34
N ASP A 51 2.19 8.23 45.12
CA ASP A 51 3.25 8.06 46.12
C ASP A 51 4.17 9.30 46.13
N PRO A 52 4.55 9.87 47.28
CA PRO A 52 5.55 10.94 47.33
C PRO A 52 6.98 10.46 47.05
N ASP A 53 7.27 9.17 47.26
CA ASP A 53 8.63 8.60 47.20
C ASP A 53 8.97 8.06 45.79
N PHE A 54 7.98 7.96 44.90
CA PHE A 54 8.18 7.62 43.49
C PHE A 54 7.01 8.15 42.65
N PRO A 55 7.18 8.52 41.37
CA PRO A 55 6.07 8.94 40.50
C PRO A 55 5.18 7.75 40.08
N ARG A 56 4.60 7.02 41.04
CA ARG A 56 3.60 5.98 40.81
C ARG A 56 2.20 6.48 41.17
N ILE A 57 1.23 6.05 40.38
CA ILE A 57 -0.19 6.26 40.65
C ILE A 57 -0.70 5.00 41.35
N VAL A 58 -1.26 5.15 42.54
CA VAL A 58 -1.75 4.04 43.36
C VAL A 58 -3.18 3.68 42.97
N SER A 59 -4.06 4.68 42.83
CA SER A 59 -5.47 4.47 42.51
C SER A 59 -6.13 5.70 41.90
N TYR A 60 -7.25 5.46 41.22
CA TYR A 60 -8.14 6.45 40.64
C TYR A 60 -9.53 6.26 41.21
N THR A 61 -10.06 7.25 41.93
CA THR A 61 -11.37 7.19 42.56
C THR A 61 -12.32 8.16 41.87
N ASP A 62 -13.40 7.63 41.29
CA ASP A 62 -14.48 8.44 40.75
C ASP A 62 -15.19 9.18 41.89
N ARG A 63 -15.25 10.51 41.80
CA ARG A 63 -15.75 11.34 42.89
C ARG A 63 -17.27 11.33 43.02
N ALA A 64 -17.99 10.89 41.99
CA ALA A 64 -19.45 10.83 42.00
C ALA A 64 -19.94 9.52 42.65
N GLY A 65 -19.36 8.39 42.25
CA GLY A 65 -19.81 7.06 42.67
C GLY A 65 -18.90 6.34 43.68
N GLY A 66 -17.70 6.87 43.96
CA GLY A 66 -16.71 6.26 44.84
C GLY A 66 -16.07 4.97 44.31
N ALA A 67 -16.36 4.59 43.06
CA ALA A 67 -15.74 3.44 42.41
C ALA A 67 -14.25 3.71 42.18
N VAL A 68 -13.44 2.64 42.17
CA VAL A 68 -11.97 2.73 42.13
C VAL A 68 -11.41 1.88 41.01
N LEU A 69 -10.54 2.46 40.19
CA LEU A 69 -9.56 1.69 39.42
C LEU A 69 -8.20 1.77 40.12
N HIS A 70 -7.40 0.72 39.98
CA HIS A 70 -6.10 0.64 40.63
C HIS A 70 -4.98 0.98 39.64
N GLY A 71 -3.84 1.41 40.17
CA GLY A 71 -2.60 1.60 39.41
C GLY A 71 -1.56 0.60 39.90
N GLN A 72 -0.43 1.10 40.41
CA GLN A 72 0.62 0.31 41.03
C GLN A 72 0.61 0.48 42.54
N GLU A 73 0.32 -0.61 43.24
CA GLU A 73 0.07 -0.65 44.68
C GLU A 73 1.30 -0.98 45.50
N ASP A 74 2.19 -1.80 44.94
CA ASP A 74 3.46 -2.09 45.57
C ASP A 74 4.42 -0.92 45.33
N PRO A 75 5.33 -0.63 46.28
CA PRO A 75 6.37 0.37 46.09
C PRO A 75 7.18 0.12 44.81
N VAL A 76 7.49 1.19 44.09
CA VAL A 76 8.42 1.18 42.96
C VAL A 76 9.68 1.91 43.38
N THR A 77 10.84 1.26 43.28
CA THR A 77 12.10 1.79 43.80
C THR A 77 13.23 1.85 42.76
N SER A 78 12.98 1.37 41.55
CA SER A 78 14.00 1.30 40.50
C SER A 78 13.44 1.61 39.12
N VAL A 79 14.30 2.12 38.25
CA VAL A 79 14.10 2.23 36.81
C VAL A 79 15.17 1.42 36.10
N LEU A 80 14.93 1.05 34.84
CA LEU A 80 15.97 0.59 33.94
C LEU A 80 16.40 1.75 33.04
N ILE A 81 17.69 2.07 33.08
CA ILE A 81 18.35 2.98 32.13
C ILE A 81 19.29 2.13 31.29
N ASP A 82 19.05 2.06 29.98
CA ASP A 82 19.84 1.23 29.06
C ASP A 82 19.91 -0.24 29.52
N GLY A 83 18.76 -0.78 29.93
CA GLY A 83 18.61 -2.14 30.44
C GLY A 83 19.19 -2.38 31.84
N THR A 84 19.88 -1.39 32.43
CA THR A 84 20.52 -1.53 33.75
C THR A 84 19.63 -0.96 34.84
N ALA A 85 19.37 -1.75 35.88
CA ALA A 85 18.61 -1.31 37.04
C ALA A 85 19.33 -0.20 37.82
N ARG A 86 18.63 0.90 38.09
CA ARG A 86 19.10 2.06 38.84
C ARG A 86 18.06 2.49 39.86
N THR A 87 18.50 2.81 41.07
CA THR A 87 17.65 3.34 42.14
C THR A 87 17.88 4.85 42.27
N PRO A 88 16.91 5.70 41.92
CA PRO A 88 17.06 7.14 42.08
C PRO A 88 16.85 7.59 43.52
N ARG A 89 17.47 8.70 43.90
CA ARG A 89 17.02 9.53 45.01
C ARG A 89 15.85 10.38 44.52
N VAL A 90 14.67 10.16 45.08
CA VAL A 90 13.45 10.88 44.69
C VAL A 90 13.18 12.05 45.63
N THR A 91 12.82 13.18 45.04
CA THR A 91 12.18 14.30 45.75
C THR A 91 10.90 14.66 45.03
N SER A 92 9.87 15.05 45.77
CA SER A 92 8.56 15.39 45.19
C SER A 92 7.98 16.67 45.77
N ARG A 93 7.14 17.32 44.97
CA ARG A 93 6.31 18.45 45.37
C ARG A 93 4.92 18.26 44.81
N SER A 94 3.93 18.21 45.70
CA SER A 94 2.54 18.02 45.33
C SER A 94 1.73 19.31 45.47
N GLY A 95 0.89 19.57 44.49
CA GLY A 95 -0.15 20.58 44.49
C GLY A 95 -1.54 19.95 44.59
N ARG A 96 -2.57 20.72 44.20
CA ARG A 96 -3.96 20.27 44.25
C ARG A 96 -4.29 19.21 43.19
N ASP A 97 -3.80 19.41 41.97
CA ASP A 97 -4.15 18.64 40.77
C ASP A 97 -2.92 18.05 40.06
N SER A 98 -1.73 18.27 40.63
CA SER A 98 -0.47 17.85 40.04
C SER A 98 0.58 17.52 41.10
N ALA A 99 1.49 16.60 40.80
CA ALA A 99 2.68 16.31 41.59
C ALA A 99 3.91 16.26 40.68
N SER A 100 4.98 16.94 41.06
CA SER A 100 6.25 16.95 40.35
C SER A 100 7.29 16.16 41.13
N TYR A 101 8.13 15.43 40.41
CA TYR A 101 9.15 14.53 40.94
C TYR A 101 10.50 14.82 40.29
N THR A 102 11.58 14.74 41.05
CA THR A 102 12.95 14.70 40.55
C THR A 102 13.59 13.39 40.98
N LEU A 103 13.97 12.57 40.01
CA LEU A 103 14.70 11.32 40.18
C LEU A 103 16.17 11.62 39.90
N ALA A 104 16.98 11.71 40.95
CA ALA A 104 18.42 11.98 40.86
C ALA A 104 19.22 10.69 40.95
N PHE A 105 20.21 10.53 40.06
CA PHE A 105 21.12 9.38 40.00
C PHE A 105 22.55 9.81 40.30
N ASP A 106 23.38 8.83 40.68
CA ASP A 106 24.82 9.05 40.83
C ASP A 106 25.42 9.60 39.53
N GLY A 107 26.42 10.50 39.65
CA GLY A 107 27.01 11.20 38.51
C GLY A 107 26.24 12.44 38.04
N GLY A 108 25.13 12.79 38.68
CA GLY A 108 24.41 14.06 38.45
C GLY A 108 23.32 14.01 37.37
N THR A 109 23.01 12.82 36.85
CA THR A 109 21.89 12.63 35.93
C THR A 109 20.56 12.78 36.66
N GLU A 110 19.63 13.56 36.09
CA GLU A 110 18.30 13.80 36.65
C GLU A 110 17.20 13.53 35.61
N ILE A 111 16.11 12.88 36.05
CA ILE A 111 14.86 12.74 35.30
C ILE A 111 13.75 13.42 36.09
N ARG A 112 13.03 14.36 35.46
CA ARG A 112 11.89 15.05 36.08
C ARG A 112 10.59 14.52 35.54
N VAL A 113 9.64 14.22 36.43
CA VAL A 113 8.33 13.67 36.09
C VAL A 113 7.23 14.55 36.67
N GLU A 114 6.14 14.75 35.94
CA GLU A 114 4.89 15.33 36.45
C GLU A 114 3.75 14.33 36.29
N ILE A 115 2.93 14.20 37.35
CA ILE A 115 1.61 13.58 37.29
C ILE A 115 0.58 14.70 37.41
N ARG A 116 -0.36 14.81 36.48
CA ARG A 116 -1.42 15.83 36.47
C ARG A 116 -2.78 15.21 36.20
N VAL A 117 -3.80 15.61 36.96
CA VAL A 117 -5.18 15.18 36.74
C VAL A 117 -6.03 16.32 36.17
N THR A 118 -6.67 16.08 35.04
CA THR A 118 -7.57 17.02 34.36
C THR A 118 -8.83 16.28 33.94
N GLY A 119 -9.99 16.65 34.49
CA GLY A 119 -11.21 15.90 34.21
C GLY A 119 -11.09 14.44 34.68
N ARG A 120 -11.38 13.50 33.78
CA ARG A 120 -11.14 12.06 33.99
C ARG A 120 -9.78 11.55 33.47
N ARG A 121 -8.94 12.46 32.95
CA ARG A 121 -7.63 12.18 32.36
C ARG A 121 -6.52 12.39 33.38
N VAL A 122 -5.52 11.52 33.37
CA VAL A 122 -4.30 11.64 34.15
C VAL A 122 -3.10 11.57 33.22
N ASP A 123 -2.32 12.64 33.20
CA ASP A 123 -1.09 12.76 32.42
C ASP A 123 0.11 12.44 33.31
N TRP A 124 0.87 11.41 32.94
CA TRP A 124 2.21 11.14 33.45
C TRP A 124 3.23 11.57 32.39
N ARG A 125 4.11 12.50 32.72
CA ARG A 125 5.01 13.15 31.77
C ARG A 125 6.41 13.21 32.32
N VAL A 126 7.40 12.69 31.59
CA VAL A 126 8.77 13.16 31.79
C VAL A 126 8.84 14.58 31.22
N THR A 127 9.14 15.54 32.07
CA THR A 127 9.21 16.97 31.70
C THR A 127 10.63 17.40 31.37
N ARG A 128 11.64 16.63 31.81
CA ARG A 128 13.04 16.88 31.50
C ARG A 128 13.89 15.64 31.75
N ILE A 129 14.89 15.42 30.89
CA ILE A 129 16.02 14.52 31.13
C ILE A 129 17.28 15.38 31.05
N THR A 130 18.10 15.34 32.09
CA THR A 130 19.42 15.99 32.13
C THR A 130 20.44 14.92 32.43
N ASP A 131 21.02 14.34 31.38
CA ASP A 131 22.00 13.26 31.52
C ASP A 131 23.44 13.79 31.50
N THR A 132 24.39 12.94 31.87
CA THR A 132 25.80 13.29 32.00
C THR A 132 26.67 12.22 31.35
N PRO A 133 27.95 12.48 31.03
CA PRO A 133 28.86 11.43 30.58
C PRO A 133 28.98 10.24 31.54
N ALA A 134 28.76 10.45 32.85
CA ALA A 134 28.79 9.39 33.86
C ALA A 134 27.57 8.46 33.78
N LEU A 135 26.41 8.99 33.38
CA LEU A 135 25.20 8.21 33.15
C LEU A 135 24.37 8.87 32.06
N ARG A 136 24.56 8.42 30.83
CA ARG A 136 23.76 8.80 29.69
C ARG A 136 22.43 8.02 29.69
N VAL A 137 21.36 8.62 29.21
CA VAL A 137 20.03 7.97 29.13
C VAL A 137 19.70 7.71 27.66
N GLY A 138 19.90 6.49 27.18
CA GLY A 138 19.41 6.08 25.86
C GLY A 138 17.94 5.66 25.92
N THR A 139 17.65 4.69 26.78
CA THR A 139 16.31 4.13 27.01
C THR A 139 15.91 4.23 28.47
N LEU A 140 14.63 4.42 28.72
CA LEU A 140 14.01 4.42 30.05
C LEU A 140 12.92 3.36 30.07
N GLN A 141 12.90 2.52 31.11
CA GLN A 141 11.81 1.58 31.36
C GLN A 141 11.55 1.49 32.86
N ILE A 142 10.29 1.28 33.24
CA ILE A 142 9.91 1.08 34.65
C ILE A 142 8.99 -0.14 34.72
N PRO A 143 9.51 -1.38 34.61
CA PRO A 143 8.68 -2.58 34.44
C PRO A 143 7.67 -2.81 35.56
N SER A 144 8.04 -2.45 36.79
CA SER A 144 7.18 -2.60 37.98
C SER A 144 6.12 -1.51 38.12
N LEU A 145 6.06 -0.53 37.20
CA LEU A 145 5.10 0.58 37.25
C LEU A 145 3.86 0.24 36.41
N ALA A 146 2.88 -0.40 37.05
CA ALA A 146 1.54 -0.51 36.49
C ALA A 146 0.83 0.85 36.48
N PHE A 147 0.31 1.24 35.32
CA PHE A 147 -0.50 2.46 35.17
C PHE A 147 -1.98 2.19 35.45
N LEU A 148 -2.46 1.00 35.11
CA LEU A 148 -3.82 0.55 35.36
C LEU A 148 -3.83 -0.90 35.85
N SER A 149 -4.75 -1.22 36.76
CA SER A 149 -5.03 -2.59 37.17
C SER A 149 -6.46 -2.73 37.68
N VAL A 150 -6.95 -3.97 37.60
CA VAL A 150 -8.22 -4.43 38.19
C VAL A 150 -7.97 -5.67 39.02
N ARG A 151 -8.84 -5.90 40.00
CA ARG A 151 -8.67 -6.94 41.02
C ARG A 151 -9.87 -7.87 41.06
N SER A 152 -9.65 -9.10 41.52
CA SER A 152 -10.70 -10.14 41.63
C SER A 152 -11.77 -9.86 42.67
N ASP A 153 -11.57 -8.88 43.55
CA ASP A 153 -12.56 -8.40 44.53
C ASP A 153 -13.48 -7.31 43.94
N GLN A 154 -13.27 -6.93 42.67
CA GLN A 154 -14.12 -6.02 41.91
C GLN A 154 -15.03 -6.83 40.97
N PRO A 155 -16.36 -6.76 41.13
CA PRO A 155 -17.30 -7.45 40.24
C PRO A 155 -17.09 -7.06 38.77
N GLY A 156 -17.05 -8.06 37.88
CA GLY A 156 -16.83 -7.88 36.44
C GLY A 156 -15.40 -7.50 36.06
N ALA A 157 -14.41 -7.61 36.95
CA ALA A 157 -13.03 -7.25 36.67
C ALA A 157 -12.46 -8.01 35.46
N ALA A 158 -12.07 -7.26 34.43
CA ALA A 158 -11.51 -7.77 33.20
C ALA A 158 -10.40 -6.88 32.64
N LEU A 159 -9.42 -7.51 32.00
CA LEU A 159 -8.41 -6.86 31.17
C LEU A 159 -8.51 -7.44 29.76
N LEU A 160 -8.74 -6.60 28.77
CA LEU A 160 -8.69 -6.98 27.37
C LEU A 160 -7.45 -6.36 26.74
N ALA A 161 -6.55 -7.20 26.24
CA ALA A 161 -5.35 -6.78 25.53
C ALA A 161 -5.34 -7.29 24.10
N ALA A 162 -4.81 -6.50 23.18
CA ALA A 162 -4.71 -6.85 21.78
C ALA A 162 -3.28 -6.71 21.27
N ARG A 163 -2.81 -7.78 20.65
CA ARG A 163 -1.60 -7.82 19.84
C ARG A 163 -1.95 -7.54 18.38
N ILE A 164 -1.03 -6.91 17.65
CA ILE A 164 -1.08 -6.95 16.20
C ILE A 164 -0.81 -8.40 15.78
N GLN A 165 -1.79 -8.99 15.11
CA GLN A 165 -1.80 -10.36 14.61
C GLN A 165 -2.40 -10.33 13.20
N LEU A 166 -1.71 -10.95 12.23
CA LEU A 166 -2.09 -10.93 10.82
C LEU A 166 -2.61 -12.28 10.32
N ASP A 167 -2.44 -13.34 11.11
CA ASP A 167 -3.02 -14.63 10.79
C ASP A 167 -4.54 -14.58 10.88
N LYS A 168 -5.20 -14.86 9.74
CA LYS A 168 -6.66 -14.86 9.66
C LYS A 168 -7.34 -15.90 10.58
N ALA A 169 -6.60 -16.92 11.04
CA ALA A 169 -7.10 -17.96 11.93
C ALA A 169 -6.87 -17.64 13.43
N THR A 170 -6.06 -16.62 13.75
CA THR A 170 -5.65 -16.33 15.11
C THR A 170 -6.11 -14.93 15.54
N SER A 171 -6.86 -14.84 16.63
CA SER A 171 -7.20 -13.54 17.23
C SER A 171 -5.98 -12.94 17.92
N GLY A 172 -5.75 -11.65 17.70
CA GLY A 172 -4.78 -10.85 18.47
C GLY A 172 -5.26 -10.53 19.88
N ASP A 173 -6.54 -10.74 20.18
CA ASP A 173 -7.14 -10.37 21.48
C ASP A 173 -6.96 -11.45 22.54
N THR A 174 -6.70 -11.02 23.76
CA THR A 174 -6.73 -11.85 24.97
C THR A 174 -7.56 -11.17 26.03
N LEU A 175 -8.68 -11.79 26.40
CA LEU A 175 -9.51 -11.40 27.53
C LEU A 175 -9.05 -12.14 28.79
N VAL A 176 -8.73 -11.40 29.84
CA VAL A 176 -8.45 -11.94 31.17
C VAL A 176 -9.59 -11.54 32.08
N GLU A 177 -10.48 -12.48 32.39
CA GLU A 177 -11.47 -12.33 33.45
C GLU A 177 -10.80 -12.61 34.80
N VAL A 178 -10.86 -11.64 35.70
CA VAL A 178 -10.10 -11.66 36.95
C VAL A 178 -10.99 -12.16 38.07
N THR A 179 -10.73 -13.40 38.49
CA THR A 179 -11.40 -14.07 39.61
C THR A 179 -10.37 -14.51 40.64
N PRO A 180 -10.77 -14.89 41.86
CA PRO A 180 -9.83 -15.42 42.85
C PRO A 180 -9.10 -16.70 42.39
N GLY A 181 -9.66 -17.41 41.41
CA GLY A 181 -9.09 -18.63 40.81
C GLY A 181 -8.24 -18.38 39.56
N THR A 182 -8.19 -17.16 39.04
CA THR A 182 -7.40 -16.84 37.83
C THR A 182 -5.92 -17.07 38.11
N ALA A 183 -5.25 -17.85 37.26
CA ALA A 183 -3.85 -18.20 37.43
C ALA A 183 -2.93 -16.99 37.24
N PRO A 184 -1.89 -16.81 38.07
CA PRO A 184 -0.88 -15.79 37.82
C PRO A 184 -0.03 -16.16 36.61
N GLU A 185 0.47 -15.14 35.92
CA GLU A 185 1.37 -15.28 34.80
C GLU A 185 2.81 -15.15 35.28
N ALA A 186 3.65 -16.10 34.89
CA ALA A 186 5.06 -16.11 35.27
C ALA A 186 5.77 -14.85 34.74
N GLU A 187 5.49 -14.48 33.49
CA GLU A 187 6.10 -13.34 32.80
C GLU A 187 5.02 -12.43 32.20
N PRO A 188 5.28 -11.11 32.12
CA PRO A 188 4.38 -10.20 31.45
C PRO A 188 4.35 -10.46 29.93
N THR A 189 3.21 -10.19 29.30
CA THR A 189 3.02 -10.36 27.84
C THR A 189 2.82 -9.01 27.17
N GLY A 190 3.58 -8.74 26.11
CA GLY A 190 3.45 -7.52 25.30
C GLY A 190 2.15 -7.45 24.50
N CYS A 191 1.58 -6.26 24.40
CA CYS A 191 0.46 -5.91 23.52
C CYS A 191 0.59 -4.48 22.96
N ALA A 192 -0.10 -4.22 21.83
CA ALA A 192 -0.14 -2.91 21.20
C ALA A 192 -1.27 -2.02 21.78
N TYR A 193 -2.36 -2.65 22.22
CA TYR A 193 -3.52 -2.00 22.82
C TYR A 193 -3.97 -2.80 24.04
N ALA A 194 -4.48 -2.11 25.07
CA ALA A 194 -5.15 -2.77 26.18
C ALA A 194 -6.08 -1.81 26.93
N VAL A 195 -7.12 -2.38 27.50
CA VAL A 195 -8.09 -1.71 28.36
C VAL A 195 -8.40 -2.57 29.57
N VAL A 196 -8.80 -1.94 30.67
CA VAL A 196 -9.32 -2.62 31.86
C VAL A 196 -10.73 -2.11 32.15
N ALA A 197 -11.56 -2.97 32.73
CA ALA A 197 -12.87 -2.58 33.22
C ALA A 197 -13.32 -3.48 34.37
N HIS A 198 -14.28 -2.97 35.13
CA HIS A 198 -15.14 -3.73 36.04
C HIS A 198 -16.53 -3.08 36.00
N ASP A 199 -17.54 -3.62 36.69
CA ASP A 199 -18.97 -3.25 36.58
C ASP A 199 -19.32 -1.75 36.80
N ARG A 200 -18.36 -0.91 37.19
CA ARG A 200 -18.60 0.51 37.48
C ARG A 200 -17.60 1.47 36.82
N LEU A 201 -16.41 1.02 36.45
CA LEU A 201 -15.40 1.87 35.80
C LEU A 201 -14.58 1.09 34.77
N GLY A 202 -14.21 1.77 33.70
CA GLY A 202 -13.24 1.33 32.70
C GLY A 202 -12.07 2.30 32.59
N GLY A 203 -10.95 1.85 32.04
CA GLY A 203 -9.79 2.70 31.80
C GLY A 203 -8.87 2.20 30.70
N ALA A 204 -8.18 3.15 30.07
CA ALA A 204 -7.22 2.89 29.00
C ALA A 204 -5.96 3.74 29.16
N VAL A 205 -4.86 3.32 28.51
CA VAL A 205 -3.56 4.01 28.53
C VAL A 205 -3.06 4.28 27.11
N GLU A 206 -2.64 5.51 26.83
CA GLU A 206 -1.88 5.89 25.63
C GLU A 206 -0.45 6.30 26.01
N THR A 207 0.55 5.92 25.22
CA THR A 207 1.97 6.15 25.52
C THR A 207 2.82 6.23 24.25
N ASN A 208 3.94 6.96 24.31
CA ASN A 208 4.97 6.96 23.25
C ASN A 208 6.11 5.97 23.54
N THR A 209 5.82 4.84 24.20
CA THR A 209 6.78 3.76 24.30
C THR A 209 7.16 3.26 22.91
N THR A 210 8.45 3.05 22.73
CA THR A 210 9.04 2.50 21.53
C THR A 210 10.36 1.86 21.92
N TYR A 211 10.52 0.58 21.60
CA TYR A 211 11.73 -0.16 21.88
C TYR A 211 12.82 0.26 20.88
N ASP A 212 14.04 0.52 21.38
CA ASP A 212 15.15 0.88 20.49
C ASP A 212 15.51 -0.29 19.56
N LYS A 213 15.44 -1.52 20.11
CA LYS A 213 15.74 -2.78 19.41
C LYS A 213 14.68 -3.84 19.75
N PRO A 214 13.50 -3.81 19.12
CA PRO A 214 12.37 -4.67 19.50
C PRO A 214 12.67 -6.17 19.33
N ASP A 215 13.49 -6.56 18.36
CA ASP A 215 13.82 -7.98 18.10
C ASP A 215 14.58 -8.65 19.25
N SER A 216 15.21 -7.86 20.12
CA SER A 216 15.90 -8.37 21.31
C SER A 216 14.97 -8.68 22.48
N THR A 217 13.68 -8.31 22.39
CA THR A 217 12.68 -8.48 23.44
C THR A 217 11.50 -9.30 22.93
N PRO A 218 11.33 -10.56 23.39
CA PRO A 218 10.22 -11.41 22.97
C PRO A 218 8.86 -10.70 23.14
N GLY A 219 8.09 -10.66 22.05
CA GLY A 219 6.78 -10.03 22.04
C GLY A 219 6.77 -8.51 21.90
N ALA A 220 7.91 -7.85 21.63
CA ALA A 220 7.97 -6.41 21.42
C ALA A 220 7.81 -5.97 19.95
N THR A 221 8.01 -6.88 18.99
CA THR A 221 7.91 -6.62 17.55
C THR A 221 6.48 -6.28 17.11
N TRP A 222 6.35 -5.62 15.94
CA TRP A 222 5.06 -5.14 15.42
C TRP A 222 4.31 -4.26 16.42
N GLU A 223 5.03 -3.38 17.12
CA GLU A 223 4.49 -2.48 18.15
C GLU A 223 3.85 -3.19 19.37
N ASN A 224 3.96 -4.53 19.47
CA ASN A 224 3.44 -5.29 20.60
C ASN A 224 4.22 -5.06 21.90
N GLY A 225 5.31 -4.30 21.86
CA GLY A 225 6.01 -3.87 23.07
C GLY A 225 5.40 -2.64 23.74
N ARG A 226 4.42 -1.96 23.12
CA ARG A 226 3.91 -0.67 23.60
C ARG A 226 3.42 -0.74 25.04
N LEU A 227 2.63 -1.78 25.35
CA LEU A 227 2.08 -2.07 26.66
C LEU A 227 2.42 -3.51 27.07
N TRP A 228 2.38 -3.79 28.37
CA TRP A 228 2.64 -5.11 28.94
C TRP A 228 1.57 -5.45 29.95
N ARG A 229 0.88 -6.58 29.75
CA ARG A 229 -0.09 -7.11 30.70
C ARG A 229 0.52 -8.20 31.57
N GLN A 230 0.05 -8.32 32.80
CA GLN A 230 0.38 -9.46 33.67
C GLN A 230 -0.73 -9.72 34.67
N THR A 231 -1.03 -10.99 34.91
CA THR A 231 -1.85 -11.40 36.06
C THR A 231 -0.94 -11.81 37.22
N VAL A 232 -1.15 -11.24 38.41
CA VAL A 232 -0.35 -11.52 39.61
C VAL A 232 -1.24 -11.88 40.79
N LYS A 233 -0.77 -12.77 41.66
CA LYS A 233 -1.46 -13.13 42.89
C LYS A 233 -0.98 -12.26 44.05
N LYS A 234 -1.90 -11.72 44.84
CA LYS A 234 -1.66 -10.93 46.05
C LYS A 234 -2.37 -11.57 47.24
N ASP A 235 -2.02 -11.11 48.44
CA ASP A 235 -2.71 -11.53 49.66
C ASP A 235 -4.16 -11.02 49.61
N GLY A 236 -5.10 -11.96 49.47
CA GLY A 236 -6.54 -11.68 49.46
C GLY A 236 -7.17 -11.41 48.09
N TYR A 237 -6.40 -11.23 47.01
CA TYR A 237 -6.95 -11.00 45.66
C TYR A 237 -5.97 -11.39 44.53
N VAL A 238 -6.50 -11.60 43.33
CA VAL A 238 -5.75 -11.68 42.07
C VAL A 238 -5.86 -10.34 41.37
N LYS A 239 -4.79 -9.88 40.74
CA LYS A 239 -4.72 -8.58 40.05
C LYS A 239 -4.26 -8.78 38.62
N ALA A 240 -4.99 -8.22 37.66
CA ALA A 240 -4.50 -8.05 36.29
C ALA A 240 -4.05 -6.59 36.10
N GLN A 241 -2.82 -6.39 35.62
CA GLN A 241 -2.19 -5.07 35.55
C GLN A 241 -1.63 -4.77 34.17
N LEU A 242 -1.55 -3.48 33.85
CA LEU A 242 -1.00 -2.92 32.61
C LEU A 242 0.15 -1.96 32.93
N ALA A 243 1.33 -2.27 32.40
CA ALA A 243 2.51 -1.41 32.44
C ALA A 243 2.83 -0.87 31.04
N CYS A 244 3.60 0.21 30.98
CA CYS A 244 4.18 0.72 29.74
C CYS A 244 5.47 -0.05 29.38
N GLY A 245 5.74 -0.19 28.09
CA GLY A 245 7.02 -0.69 27.58
C GLY A 245 8.21 0.26 27.79
N GLN A 246 9.28 0.04 27.02
CA GLN A 246 10.46 0.88 26.99
C GLN A 246 10.17 2.20 26.24
N TRP A 247 10.66 3.32 26.75
CA TRP A 247 10.77 4.58 26.01
C TRP A 247 12.20 4.75 25.50
N THR A 248 12.37 5.05 24.22
CA THR A 248 13.66 5.43 23.65
C THR A 248 13.78 6.95 23.66
N HIS A 249 14.72 7.49 24.44
CA HIS A 249 15.06 8.91 24.48
C HIS A 249 16.20 9.24 23.52
N ARG A 250 17.16 8.33 23.34
CA ARG A 250 18.24 8.42 22.35
C ARG A 250 18.55 7.02 21.85
N ALA A 251 18.37 6.80 20.56
CA ALA A 251 18.68 5.53 19.91
C ALA A 251 20.17 5.18 20.09
N ALA A 252 20.51 3.90 20.28
CA ALA A 252 21.89 3.45 20.50
C ALA A 252 22.94 3.89 19.46
N THR A 253 22.52 4.26 18.24
CA THR A 253 23.44 4.70 17.15
C THR A 253 23.34 6.21 16.89
N ALA A 254 22.50 6.93 17.63
CA ALA A 254 22.28 8.35 17.43
C ALA A 254 23.37 9.19 18.14
N PRO A 255 23.71 10.37 17.58
CA PRO A 255 24.52 11.38 18.27
C PRO A 255 23.94 11.75 19.63
N VAL A 256 24.80 12.25 20.54
CA VAL A 256 24.42 12.55 21.94
C VAL A 256 23.31 13.60 22.05
N ASP A 257 23.27 14.54 21.10
CA ASP A 257 22.29 15.63 20.98
C ASP A 257 21.04 15.27 20.16
N ALA A 258 21.02 14.09 19.52
CA ALA A 258 19.88 13.60 18.76
C ALA A 258 18.93 12.79 19.66
N THR A 259 18.01 13.50 20.34
CA THR A 259 17.03 12.89 21.24
C THR A 259 15.61 12.87 20.67
N GLU A 260 14.83 11.90 21.11
CA GLU A 260 13.41 11.71 20.78
C GLU A 260 12.47 12.43 21.77
N PRO A 261 11.17 12.58 21.42
CA PRO A 261 10.19 13.19 22.29
C PRO A 261 10.18 12.57 23.69
N LEU A 262 10.02 13.42 24.72
CA LEU A 262 10.10 12.97 26.10
C LEU A 262 9.05 11.88 26.42
N PRO A 263 9.39 10.90 27.27
CA PRO A 263 8.47 9.85 27.68
C PRO A 263 7.16 10.38 28.27
N TYR A 264 6.05 9.77 27.88
CA TYR A 264 4.74 10.06 28.43
C TYR A 264 3.85 8.82 28.53
N ALA A 265 2.93 8.83 29.49
CA ALA A 265 1.78 7.94 29.53
C ALA A 265 0.53 8.73 29.94
N THR A 266 -0.60 8.49 29.29
CA THR A 266 -1.87 9.17 29.54
C THR A 266 -2.91 8.12 29.90
N VAL A 267 -3.53 8.26 31.06
CA VAL A 267 -4.63 7.40 31.51
C VAL A 267 -5.94 8.15 31.35
N ILE A 268 -6.98 7.46 30.86
CA ILE A 268 -8.35 7.95 30.87
C ILE A 268 -9.21 6.97 31.66
N VAL A 269 -9.97 7.48 32.63
CA VAL A 269 -10.95 6.71 33.41
C VAL A 269 -12.35 7.04 32.90
N THR A 270 -13.25 6.06 32.89
CA THR A 270 -14.61 6.25 32.41
C THR A 270 -15.62 5.39 33.16
N GLY A 271 -16.90 5.80 33.13
CA GLY A 271 -18.04 4.90 33.33
C GLY A 271 -18.61 4.52 31.96
N ASP A 272 -19.92 4.25 31.92
CA ASP A 272 -20.67 3.96 30.69
C ASP A 272 -20.53 5.11 29.66
N ARG A 273 -20.09 4.78 28.45
CA ARG A 273 -19.89 5.67 27.30
C ARG A 273 -20.78 5.29 26.12
N ASN A 274 -21.24 4.05 26.04
CA ASN A 274 -22.06 3.58 24.94
C ASN A 274 -23.57 3.65 25.25
N GLY A 275 -23.96 3.95 26.48
CA GLY A 275 -25.34 4.11 26.96
C GLY A 275 -26.14 2.81 27.04
N ASP A 276 -25.49 1.65 27.18
CA ASP A 276 -26.14 0.35 27.37
C ASP A 276 -26.38 -0.01 28.85
N GLY A 277 -25.91 0.82 29.78
CA GLY A 277 -26.09 0.65 31.21
C GLY A 277 -25.12 -0.34 31.86
N VAL A 278 -24.16 -0.88 31.11
CA VAL A 278 -23.06 -1.72 31.57
C VAL A 278 -21.76 -0.93 31.47
N VAL A 279 -20.77 -1.26 32.30
CA VAL A 279 -19.40 -0.74 32.14
C VAL A 279 -18.48 -1.90 31.82
N ASP A 280 -17.98 -1.95 30.58
CA ASP A 280 -17.11 -3.02 30.11
C ASP A 280 -15.89 -2.50 29.32
N TRP A 281 -15.20 -3.40 28.62
CA TRP A 281 -14.04 -3.06 27.81
C TRP A 281 -14.39 -2.11 26.65
N GLN A 282 -15.62 -2.10 26.15
CA GLN A 282 -16.07 -1.24 25.07
C GLN A 282 -16.11 0.21 25.54
N ASP A 283 -16.57 0.50 26.75
CA ASP A 283 -16.54 1.85 27.31
C ASP A 283 -15.12 2.38 27.47
N ALA A 284 -14.23 1.53 27.99
CA ALA A 284 -12.82 1.84 28.10
C ALA A 284 -12.18 2.06 26.72
N ALA A 285 -12.55 1.28 25.70
CA ALA A 285 -12.10 1.44 24.32
C ALA A 285 -12.67 2.69 23.64
N ILE A 286 -13.91 3.09 23.96
CA ILE A 286 -14.49 4.36 23.51
C ILE A 286 -13.73 5.52 24.15
N ALA A 287 -13.48 5.47 25.46
CA ALA A 287 -12.72 6.51 26.17
C ALA A 287 -11.27 6.59 25.68
N PHE A 288 -10.66 5.48 25.26
CA PHE A 288 -9.32 5.47 24.67
C PHE A 288 -9.22 6.37 23.42
N ARG A 289 -10.30 6.51 22.63
CA ARG A 289 -10.34 7.42 21.48
C ARG A 289 -10.08 8.88 21.86
N ASP A 290 -10.39 9.28 23.11
CA ASP A 290 -10.17 10.65 23.60
C ASP A 290 -8.67 10.98 23.79
N ILE A 291 -7.80 9.97 23.84
CA ILE A 291 -6.37 10.13 24.14
C ILE A 291 -5.42 9.51 23.12
N MET A 292 -5.91 8.64 22.23
CA MET A 292 -5.09 7.95 21.23
C MET A 292 -4.54 8.91 20.16
N VAL A 293 -3.49 8.46 19.45
CA VAL A 293 -3.01 9.17 18.26
C VAL A 293 -3.78 8.73 17.03
N ASP A 294 -4.18 9.72 16.23
CA ASP A 294 -4.88 9.53 14.97
C ASP A 294 -3.93 9.69 13.77
N PRO A 295 -4.04 8.82 12.75
CA PRO A 295 -3.29 8.97 11.53
C PRO A 295 -3.80 10.18 10.74
N LEU A 296 -2.89 10.89 10.06
CA LEU A 296 -3.30 11.97 9.15
C LEU A 296 -4.19 11.41 8.05
N GLY A 297 -5.31 12.06 7.77
CA GLY A 297 -6.27 11.63 6.74
C GLY A 297 -7.32 10.62 7.22
N ALA A 298 -7.32 10.23 8.51
CA ALA A 298 -8.27 9.29 9.09
C ALA A 298 -9.74 9.70 8.91
N ASP A 299 -10.05 10.98 9.12
CA ASP A 299 -11.42 11.51 9.12
C ASP A 299 -12.14 11.38 7.78
N GLU A 300 -11.37 11.18 6.70
CA GLU A 300 -11.82 11.04 5.32
C GLU A 300 -11.64 9.61 4.77
N GLN A 301 -11.16 8.65 5.57
CA GLN A 301 -10.85 7.30 5.08
C GLN A 301 -12.08 6.57 4.52
N HIS A 302 -13.26 6.81 5.11
CA HIS A 302 -14.52 6.26 4.62
C HIS A 302 -14.92 6.78 3.23
N LEU A 303 -14.35 7.90 2.78
CA LEU A 303 -14.62 8.44 1.45
C LEU A 303 -13.85 7.70 0.35
N ARG A 304 -12.68 7.12 0.65
CA ARG A 304 -11.78 6.47 -0.32
C ARG A 304 -12.30 5.09 -0.75
N VAL A 305 -13.40 5.07 -1.50
CA VAL A 305 -14.12 3.85 -1.86
C VAL A 305 -13.39 3.01 -2.92
N VAL A 306 -12.63 3.65 -3.80
CA VAL A 306 -12.09 2.98 -5.00
C VAL A 306 -10.56 2.99 -4.99
N PRO A 307 -9.91 2.08 -4.24
CA PRO A 307 -8.46 1.88 -4.35
C PRO A 307 -8.10 1.10 -5.63
N HIS A 308 -7.05 1.52 -6.34
CA HIS A 308 -6.54 0.86 -7.55
C HIS A 308 -5.07 1.20 -7.83
N ILE A 309 -4.38 0.35 -8.59
CA ILE A 309 -2.93 0.42 -8.84
C ILE A 309 -2.62 0.47 -10.35
N PRO A 310 -2.41 1.68 -10.92
CA PRO A 310 -1.76 1.83 -12.20
C PRO A 310 -0.31 1.37 -12.12
N PHE A 311 0.04 0.33 -12.90
CA PHE A 311 1.31 -0.37 -12.77
C PHE A 311 2.22 -0.17 -13.98
N ASN A 312 3.42 0.36 -13.78
CA ASN A 312 4.48 0.44 -14.79
C ASN A 312 5.68 -0.41 -14.38
N PHE A 313 6.27 -1.11 -15.34
CA PHE A 313 7.40 -2.01 -15.08
C PHE A 313 8.32 -2.14 -16.29
N ALA A 314 9.60 -2.44 -16.06
CA ALA A 314 10.57 -2.90 -17.06
C ALA A 314 10.69 -2.03 -18.34
N SER A 315 10.69 -0.71 -18.18
CA SER A 315 10.78 0.28 -19.28
C SER A 315 9.56 0.33 -20.21
N GLN A 316 8.53 -0.48 -19.97
CA GLN A 316 7.42 -0.66 -20.92
C GLN A 316 6.49 0.56 -21.02
N ALA A 317 6.39 1.33 -19.93
CA ALA A 317 5.43 2.42 -19.77
C ALA A 317 4.00 1.99 -20.18
N THR A 318 3.52 0.88 -19.59
CA THR A 318 2.21 0.28 -19.87
C THR A 318 1.05 1.18 -19.42
N ASN A 319 1.26 1.97 -18.38
CA ASN A 319 0.31 2.94 -17.85
C ASN A 319 0.94 4.35 -17.73
N PRO A 320 1.21 5.06 -18.84
CA PRO A 320 1.74 6.43 -18.79
C PRO A 320 0.84 7.36 -17.98
N PHE A 321 1.40 8.37 -17.31
CA PHE A 321 0.66 9.19 -16.34
C PHE A 321 -0.60 9.86 -16.93
N LEU A 322 -0.55 10.31 -18.19
CA LEU A 322 -1.72 10.92 -18.84
C LEU A 322 -2.77 9.90 -19.32
N ALA A 323 -2.40 8.63 -19.52
CA ALA A 323 -3.37 7.55 -19.73
C ALA A 323 -4.07 7.19 -18.42
N THR A 324 -3.33 7.15 -17.31
CA THR A 324 -3.89 7.02 -15.96
C THR A 324 -4.88 8.15 -15.64
N LEU A 325 -4.63 9.38 -16.10
CA LEU A 325 -5.58 10.50 -15.91
C LEU A 325 -6.93 10.21 -16.58
N ASP A 326 -6.93 9.58 -17.75
CA ASP A 326 -8.17 9.16 -18.40
C ASP A 326 -8.83 8.02 -17.60
N ASN A 327 -8.10 7.02 -17.13
CA ASN A 327 -8.70 5.99 -16.26
C ASN A 327 -9.31 6.58 -14.97
N VAL A 328 -8.69 7.57 -14.33
CA VAL A 328 -9.25 8.29 -13.18
C VAL A 328 -10.59 8.97 -13.52
N LYS A 329 -10.72 9.54 -14.72
CA LYS A 329 -11.99 10.12 -15.20
C LYS A 329 -13.03 9.05 -15.47
N ARG A 330 -12.61 7.92 -16.07
CA ARG A 330 -13.46 6.77 -16.35
C ARG A 330 -14.08 6.22 -15.07
N ILE A 331 -13.28 6.02 -14.03
CA ILE A 331 -13.74 5.59 -12.70
C ILE A 331 -14.69 6.63 -12.10
N SER A 332 -14.35 7.91 -12.19
CA SER A 332 -15.19 9.01 -11.69
C SER A 332 -16.57 9.02 -12.36
N LEU A 333 -16.63 8.86 -13.68
CA LEU A 333 -17.89 8.72 -14.42
C LEU A 333 -18.65 7.46 -13.98
N ALA A 334 -17.97 6.31 -13.96
CA ALA A 334 -18.54 5.01 -13.57
C ALA A 334 -19.12 4.96 -12.16
N THR A 335 -18.69 5.85 -11.28
CA THR A 335 -19.10 5.85 -9.87
C THR A 335 -19.90 7.08 -9.48
N ASP A 336 -20.21 7.99 -10.40
CA ASP A 336 -20.78 9.30 -10.10
C ASP A 336 -19.93 10.09 -9.07
N GLY A 337 -18.62 9.99 -9.20
CA GLY A 337 -17.64 10.68 -8.36
C GLY A 337 -17.51 10.11 -6.94
N LEU A 338 -17.48 8.78 -6.77
CA LEU A 338 -16.93 8.20 -5.54
C LEU A 338 -15.43 8.53 -5.47
N ARG A 339 -14.92 8.79 -4.26
CA ARG A 339 -13.52 9.16 -4.12
C ARG A 339 -12.62 7.94 -4.31
N GLN A 340 -11.53 8.15 -5.02
CA GLN A 340 -10.57 7.13 -5.42
C GLN A 340 -9.30 7.23 -4.55
N TYR A 341 -8.58 6.13 -4.44
CA TYR A 341 -7.19 6.10 -4.01
C TYR A 341 -6.35 5.48 -5.14
N THR A 342 -5.63 6.32 -5.88
CA THR A 342 -4.78 5.90 -7.01
C THR A 342 -3.34 5.73 -6.54
N LEU A 343 -2.87 4.48 -6.44
CA LEU A 343 -1.51 4.15 -6.05
C LEU A 343 -0.60 3.96 -7.27
N LEU A 344 0.25 4.93 -7.55
CA LEU A 344 1.18 4.92 -8.68
C LEU A 344 2.37 4.01 -8.39
N LYS A 345 2.27 2.74 -8.83
CA LYS A 345 3.32 1.74 -8.69
C LYS A 345 4.20 1.73 -9.94
N GLY A 346 5.47 2.12 -9.76
CA GLY A 346 6.43 2.32 -10.84
C GLY A 346 6.49 3.74 -11.40
N TYR A 347 6.26 4.74 -10.55
CA TYR A 347 6.39 6.16 -10.89
C TYR A 347 7.84 6.64 -11.07
N GLN A 348 8.82 5.85 -10.61
CA GLN A 348 10.26 6.14 -10.67
C GLN A 348 10.94 5.38 -11.81
N SER A 349 12.02 5.96 -12.35
CA SER A 349 12.97 5.33 -13.29
C SER A 349 12.26 4.44 -14.34
N GLU A 350 12.66 3.17 -14.49
CA GLU A 350 12.12 2.26 -15.49
C GLU A 350 10.78 1.59 -15.08
N GLY A 351 10.25 1.91 -13.90
CA GLY A 351 9.03 1.32 -13.36
C GLY A 351 9.20 0.84 -11.92
N HIS A 352 8.31 -0.05 -11.49
CA HIS A 352 8.38 -0.67 -10.17
C HIS A 352 9.70 -1.43 -10.01
N ASP A 353 10.27 -1.36 -8.81
CA ASP A 353 11.47 -2.11 -8.42
C ASP A 353 12.68 -1.89 -9.35
N SER A 354 12.88 -0.63 -9.76
CA SER A 354 14.01 -0.22 -10.61
C SER A 354 15.04 0.64 -9.89
N ALA A 355 14.64 1.71 -9.18
CA ALA A 355 15.59 2.70 -8.64
C ALA A 355 15.29 3.14 -7.19
N HIS A 356 14.78 2.25 -6.35
CA HIS A 356 14.65 2.54 -4.92
C HIS A 356 16.03 2.86 -4.30
N PRO A 357 16.16 3.83 -3.37
CA PRO A 357 15.14 4.71 -2.80
C PRO A 357 15.18 6.15 -3.37
N ASP A 358 15.37 6.34 -4.67
CA ASP A 358 15.33 7.67 -5.32
C ASP A 358 13.89 8.21 -5.38
N TYR A 359 13.32 8.58 -4.23
CA TYR A 359 11.95 9.10 -4.13
C TYR A 359 11.74 10.34 -4.99
N ALA A 360 12.79 11.14 -5.14
CA ALA A 360 12.78 12.37 -5.90
C ALA A 360 13.86 12.40 -6.98
N GLY A 361 13.65 13.22 -8.01
CA GLY A 361 14.65 13.47 -9.05
C GLY A 361 14.94 12.30 -10.01
N ASN A 362 14.27 11.16 -9.87
CA ASN A 362 14.40 9.99 -10.76
C ASN A 362 13.03 9.44 -11.16
N HIS A 363 12.20 10.27 -11.78
CA HIS A 363 10.86 9.90 -12.23
C HIS A 363 10.88 9.08 -13.51
N ASN A 364 9.79 8.35 -13.76
CA ASN A 364 9.65 7.54 -14.96
C ASN A 364 9.46 8.42 -16.21
N GLU A 365 10.56 8.75 -16.86
CA GLU A 365 10.60 9.55 -18.09
C GLU A 365 9.82 8.88 -19.24
N ARG A 366 9.89 7.55 -19.35
CA ARG A 366 9.13 6.80 -20.37
C ARG A 366 7.62 6.88 -20.16
N ALA A 367 7.16 7.06 -18.92
CA ALA A 367 5.75 7.29 -18.57
C ALA A 367 5.32 8.77 -18.67
N GLY A 368 6.25 9.70 -18.91
CA GLY A 368 6.01 11.15 -19.08
C GLY A 368 6.75 12.06 -18.09
N GLY A 369 7.54 11.49 -17.18
CA GLY A 369 8.38 12.22 -16.22
C GLY A 369 7.58 13.07 -15.23
N LEU A 370 8.28 13.94 -14.50
CA LEU A 370 7.70 14.78 -13.44
C LEU A 370 6.55 15.67 -13.94
N LYS A 371 6.66 16.18 -15.16
CA LYS A 371 5.66 17.09 -15.74
C LYS A 371 4.29 16.42 -15.86
N ASP A 372 4.26 15.20 -16.40
CA ASP A 372 3.01 14.49 -16.62
C ASP A 372 2.50 13.87 -15.33
N LEU A 373 3.39 13.44 -14.41
CA LEU A 373 3.03 13.08 -13.03
C LEU A 373 2.29 14.23 -12.33
N ASN A 374 2.88 15.43 -12.31
CA ASN A 374 2.27 16.61 -11.69
C ASN A 374 0.97 17.02 -12.39
N THR A 375 0.85 16.76 -13.69
CA THR A 375 -0.39 17.01 -14.43
C THR A 375 -1.48 16.01 -14.07
N LEU A 376 -1.15 14.71 -13.98
CA LEU A 376 -2.04 13.66 -13.53
C LEU A 376 -2.63 14.00 -12.16
N VAL A 377 -1.80 14.27 -11.16
CA VAL A 377 -2.31 14.45 -9.79
C VAL A 377 -3.13 15.75 -9.65
N ARG A 378 -2.68 16.84 -10.30
CA ARG A 378 -3.37 18.14 -10.25
C ARG A 378 -4.73 18.14 -10.92
N GLU A 379 -4.87 17.45 -12.05
CA GLU A 379 -6.12 17.35 -12.80
C GLU A 379 -7.00 16.22 -12.27
N GLY A 380 -6.40 15.09 -11.89
CA GLY A 380 -7.08 13.91 -11.35
C GLY A 380 -7.80 14.18 -10.03
N ARG A 381 -7.26 15.03 -9.15
CA ARG A 381 -7.99 15.44 -7.92
C ARG A 381 -9.34 16.10 -8.22
N ARG A 382 -9.50 16.76 -9.38
CA ARG A 382 -10.77 17.38 -9.81
C ARG A 382 -11.82 16.35 -10.24
N TRP A 383 -11.42 15.08 -10.32
CA TRP A 383 -12.26 13.91 -10.59
C TRP A 383 -12.39 13.01 -9.35
N GLY A 384 -11.97 13.51 -8.18
CA GLY A 384 -12.15 12.84 -6.89
C GLY A 384 -11.10 11.79 -6.57
N SER A 385 -9.90 11.87 -7.13
CA SER A 385 -8.81 10.94 -6.76
C SER A 385 -7.83 11.56 -5.75
N ASP A 386 -7.51 10.78 -4.71
CA ASP A 386 -6.33 10.97 -3.88
C ASP A 386 -5.17 10.15 -4.46
N PHE A 387 -3.96 10.72 -4.48
CA PHE A 387 -2.80 10.08 -5.11
C PHE A 387 -1.75 9.69 -4.08
N GLY A 388 -1.26 8.46 -4.22
CA GLY A 388 -0.06 7.98 -3.54
C GLY A 388 0.97 7.41 -4.51
N VAL A 389 2.22 7.40 -4.09
CA VAL A 389 3.32 6.75 -4.82
C VAL A 389 3.87 5.57 -4.02
N HIS A 390 4.23 4.51 -4.75
CA HIS A 390 4.93 3.37 -4.19
C HIS A 390 6.41 3.69 -3.97
N VAL A 391 6.89 3.52 -2.75
CA VAL A 391 8.29 3.72 -2.36
C VAL A 391 8.78 2.53 -1.55
N ASN A 392 10.09 2.29 -1.55
CA ASN A 392 10.72 1.26 -0.74
C ASN A 392 11.81 1.88 0.15
N ALA A 393 11.82 1.51 1.42
CA ALA A 393 12.82 1.96 2.40
C ALA A 393 13.64 0.79 2.95
N THR A 394 13.49 -0.41 2.38
CA THR A 394 14.07 -1.67 2.83
C THR A 394 15.23 -2.09 1.95
N GLU A 395 15.15 -1.87 0.63
CA GLU A 395 16.19 -2.29 -0.32
C GLU A 395 16.47 -1.23 -1.37
N SER A 396 17.66 -1.31 -1.97
CA SER A 396 18.11 -0.41 -3.03
C SER A 396 18.83 -1.17 -4.13
N TYR A 397 18.67 -0.68 -5.37
CA TYR A 397 19.31 -1.24 -6.56
C TYR A 397 20.56 -0.43 -6.93
N PRO A 398 21.61 -1.06 -7.48
CA PRO A 398 22.84 -0.38 -7.92
C PRO A 398 22.61 0.85 -8.81
N VAL A 399 21.55 0.87 -9.60
CA VAL A 399 21.21 1.96 -10.52
C VAL A 399 20.70 3.24 -9.83
N ALA A 400 20.20 3.14 -8.59
CA ALA A 400 19.68 4.30 -7.87
C ALA A 400 20.79 5.32 -7.58
N ASN A 401 20.50 6.62 -7.74
CA ASN A 401 21.43 7.71 -7.44
C ASN A 401 21.85 7.72 -5.97
N ALA A 402 20.95 7.35 -5.06
CA ALA A 402 21.25 7.23 -3.64
C ALA A 402 22.10 5.99 -3.29
N PHE A 403 22.26 5.03 -4.21
CA PHE A 403 22.97 3.79 -3.96
C PHE A 403 24.43 4.06 -3.57
N SER A 404 24.85 3.48 -2.45
CA SER A 404 26.24 3.50 -2.00
C SER A 404 26.47 2.38 -1.01
N GLU A 405 27.72 1.94 -0.87
CA GLU A 405 28.11 0.95 0.16
C GLU A 405 27.92 1.47 1.60
N THR A 406 27.62 2.76 1.78
CA THR A 406 27.26 3.33 3.08
C THR A 406 25.76 3.35 3.32
N LEU A 407 24.93 3.25 2.27
CA LEU A 407 23.48 3.11 2.38
C LEU A 407 23.09 1.64 2.55
N VAL A 408 23.75 0.73 1.83
CA VAL A 408 23.39 -0.69 1.79
C VAL A 408 24.45 -1.60 2.40
N ASP A 409 24.01 -2.76 2.90
CA ASP A 409 24.89 -3.90 3.12
C ASP A 409 25.00 -4.73 1.83
N LYS A 410 26.13 -4.59 1.14
CA LYS A 410 26.41 -5.30 -0.12
C LYS A 410 26.50 -6.83 0.00
N ASN A 411 26.58 -7.37 1.22
CA ASN A 411 26.58 -8.82 1.45
C ASN A 411 25.19 -9.36 1.82
N ASN A 412 24.19 -8.48 1.87
CA ASN A 412 22.82 -8.81 2.23
C ASN A 412 21.91 -8.55 1.03
N GLU A 413 21.99 -9.45 0.05
CA GLU A 413 21.11 -9.51 -1.10
C GLU A 413 19.64 -9.58 -0.66
N GLN A 414 18.79 -8.79 -1.30
CA GLN A 414 17.34 -8.78 -1.10
C GLN A 414 16.64 -9.26 -2.39
N TRP A 415 15.58 -8.59 -2.82
CA TRP A 415 14.82 -9.00 -4.00
C TRP A 415 15.67 -8.99 -5.29
N ASP A 416 15.57 -10.07 -6.06
CA ASP A 416 16.21 -10.24 -7.37
C ASP A 416 15.14 -10.37 -8.45
N TRP A 417 15.02 -9.37 -9.32
CA TRP A 417 14.13 -9.40 -10.48
C TRP A 417 14.73 -8.80 -11.75
N LEU A 418 14.62 -7.47 -11.93
CA LEU A 418 15.31 -6.75 -13.01
C LEU A 418 16.81 -6.65 -12.72
N ASP A 419 17.11 -6.37 -11.46
CA ASP A 419 18.45 -6.27 -10.89
C ASP A 419 18.45 -6.88 -9.48
N GLN A 420 19.63 -7.23 -8.99
CA GLN A 420 19.83 -7.61 -7.58
C GLN A 420 19.78 -6.36 -6.71
N SER A 421 18.86 -6.32 -5.75
CA SER A 421 18.85 -5.29 -4.69
C SER A 421 19.63 -5.71 -3.45
N TYR A 422 19.97 -4.73 -2.62
CA TYR A 422 20.69 -4.93 -1.36
C TYR A 422 19.99 -4.21 -0.21
N ARG A 423 20.09 -4.78 0.99
CA ARG A 423 19.43 -4.28 2.20
C ARG A 423 19.92 -2.88 2.56
N ILE A 424 19.02 -1.92 2.69
CA ILE A 424 19.30 -0.59 3.24
C ILE A 424 19.55 -0.69 4.75
N ASP A 425 20.59 -0.04 5.26
CA ASP A 425 20.76 0.24 6.69
C ASP A 425 19.84 1.41 7.09
N GLN A 426 18.56 1.10 7.29
CA GLN A 426 17.53 2.07 7.62
C GLN A 426 17.82 2.84 8.90
N ARG A 427 18.48 2.18 9.86
CA ARG A 427 18.78 2.81 11.15
C ARG A 427 19.82 3.91 10.94
N ARG A 428 20.89 3.63 10.20
CA ARG A 428 21.88 4.63 9.80
C ARG A 428 21.22 5.75 8.98
N ASP A 429 20.40 5.39 7.99
CA ASP A 429 19.73 6.33 7.08
C ASP A 429 18.78 7.30 7.81
N LEU A 430 18.09 6.83 8.86
CA LEU A 430 17.32 7.67 9.77
C LEU A 430 18.18 8.56 10.67
N VAL A 431 19.30 8.05 11.17
CA VAL A 431 20.22 8.82 12.03
C VAL A 431 20.90 9.95 11.25
N SER A 432 21.29 9.72 9.99
CA SER A 432 21.82 10.79 9.13
C SER A 432 20.75 11.78 8.69
N GLY A 433 19.48 11.37 8.67
CA GLY A 433 18.36 12.17 8.18
C GLY A 433 18.20 12.14 6.66
N ASP A 434 18.98 11.30 5.96
CA ASP A 434 19.00 11.22 4.50
C ASP A 434 17.63 10.75 3.97
N ILE A 435 17.04 9.71 4.57
CA ILE A 435 15.68 9.26 4.21
C ILE A 435 14.61 10.33 4.39
N ILE A 436 14.70 11.11 5.48
CA ILE A 436 13.76 12.20 5.77
C ILE A 436 13.89 13.29 4.71
N LYS A 437 15.14 13.61 4.31
CA LYS A 437 15.41 14.55 3.23
C LYS A 437 14.85 14.05 1.89
N ARG A 438 15.08 12.78 1.52
CA ARG A 438 14.55 12.22 0.25
C ARG A 438 13.02 12.32 0.18
N PHE A 439 12.31 12.10 1.29
CA PHE A 439 10.85 12.30 1.34
C PHE A 439 10.43 13.77 1.28
N GLN A 440 11.22 14.68 1.86
CA GLN A 440 10.98 16.12 1.72
C GLN A 440 11.18 16.58 0.28
N ASP A 441 12.25 16.12 -0.37
CA ASP A 441 12.56 16.46 -1.76
C ASP A 441 11.41 16.03 -2.70
N LEU A 442 10.85 14.83 -2.50
CA LEU A 442 9.68 14.36 -3.25
C LEU A 442 8.47 15.29 -3.04
N ARG A 443 8.25 15.74 -1.80
CA ARG A 443 7.15 16.65 -1.50
C ARG A 443 7.32 18.01 -2.18
N ASP A 444 8.55 18.49 -2.22
CA ASP A 444 8.87 19.82 -2.72
C ASP A 444 8.82 19.89 -4.26
N GLU A 445 9.15 18.81 -4.96
CA GLU A 445 9.15 18.77 -6.43
C GLU A 445 7.78 18.41 -7.04
N THR A 446 6.91 17.74 -6.29
CA THR A 446 5.61 17.27 -6.77
C THR A 446 4.47 18.22 -6.44
N ASP A 447 3.39 18.15 -7.21
CA ASP A 447 2.18 18.93 -6.93
C ASP A 447 1.58 18.47 -5.58
N PRO A 448 1.12 19.39 -4.69
CA PRO A 448 0.63 19.04 -3.35
C PRO A 448 -0.56 18.06 -3.31
N ALA A 449 -1.19 17.79 -4.45
CA ALA A 449 -2.18 16.73 -4.59
C ALA A 449 -1.59 15.33 -4.39
N LEU A 450 -0.28 15.14 -4.62
CA LEU A 450 0.45 13.94 -4.21
C LEU A 450 0.83 14.09 -2.74
N ASN A 451 0.05 13.47 -1.85
CA ASN A 451 0.21 13.61 -0.40
C ASN A 451 0.14 12.27 0.36
N MET A 452 0.08 11.14 -0.34
CA MET A 452 0.14 9.80 0.23
C MET A 452 1.41 9.06 -0.17
N LEU A 453 1.92 8.25 0.74
CA LEU A 453 3.01 7.31 0.50
C LEU A 453 2.50 5.88 0.70
N TYR A 454 2.84 4.99 -0.22
CA TYR A 454 2.76 3.54 0.00
C TYR A 454 4.17 3.02 0.24
N ILE A 455 4.46 2.64 1.48
CA ILE A 455 5.79 2.14 1.86
C ILE A 455 5.75 0.62 1.80
N ASP A 456 6.42 0.08 0.78
CA ASP A 456 6.51 -1.35 0.48
C ASP A 456 7.57 -2.05 1.33
N VAL A 457 7.36 -3.33 1.63
CA VAL A 457 8.33 -4.22 2.31
C VAL A 457 8.86 -3.64 3.63
N PHE A 458 8.10 -2.78 4.31
CA PHE A 458 8.51 -2.20 5.60
C PHE A 458 8.28 -3.20 6.73
N ARG A 459 9.37 -3.84 7.20
CA ARG A 459 9.34 -4.94 8.18
C ARG A 459 9.61 -4.46 9.60
N GLU A 460 10.07 -3.24 9.74
CA GLU A 460 10.65 -2.71 10.95
C GLU A 460 9.56 -2.29 11.95
N SER A 461 9.91 -2.35 13.23
CA SER A 461 9.07 -1.87 14.33
C SER A 461 9.95 -1.16 15.37
N GLY A 462 9.35 -0.62 16.43
CA GLY A 462 10.09 0.10 17.47
C GLY A 462 10.64 1.42 16.94
N TRP A 463 11.84 1.82 17.38
CA TRP A 463 12.38 3.15 17.10
C TRP A 463 12.48 3.49 15.61
N THR A 464 12.90 2.53 14.77
CA THR A 464 13.01 2.72 13.31
C THR A 464 11.66 3.08 12.70
N SER A 465 10.59 2.36 13.07
CA SER A 465 9.22 2.62 12.61
C SER A 465 8.68 3.93 13.18
N ASP A 466 8.83 4.15 14.49
CA ASP A 466 8.30 5.34 15.16
C ASP A 466 8.96 6.64 14.68
N ARG A 467 10.29 6.63 14.51
CA ARG A 467 11.03 7.80 14.02
C ARG A 467 10.62 8.15 12.60
N LEU A 468 10.51 7.17 11.71
CA LEU A 468 10.10 7.38 10.32
C LEU A 468 8.66 7.92 10.26
N GLN A 469 7.71 7.23 10.88
CA GLN A 469 6.30 7.63 10.82
C GLN A 469 6.06 9.03 11.43
N ARG A 470 6.80 9.41 12.48
CA ARG A 470 6.75 10.77 13.05
C ARG A 470 7.27 11.78 12.04
N ALA A 471 8.44 11.54 11.43
CA ALA A 471 9.01 12.46 10.44
C ALA A 471 8.07 12.65 9.24
N LEU A 472 7.47 11.58 8.73
CA LEU A 472 6.50 11.65 7.65
C LEU A 472 5.24 12.44 8.02
N ARG A 473 4.72 12.23 9.24
CA ARG A 473 3.59 13.01 9.76
C ARG A 473 3.94 14.49 9.90
N ASP A 474 5.13 14.82 10.39
CA ASP A 474 5.59 16.21 10.53
C ASP A 474 5.74 16.90 9.16
N GLN A 475 6.10 16.16 8.12
CA GLN A 475 6.10 16.63 6.73
C GLN A 475 4.69 16.74 6.12
N GLY A 476 3.66 16.16 6.76
CA GLY A 476 2.29 16.15 6.28
C GLY A 476 1.98 15.06 5.24
N TRP A 477 2.74 13.96 5.26
CA TRP A 477 2.43 12.75 4.49
C TRP A 477 1.34 11.92 5.16
N GLN A 478 0.38 11.48 4.36
CA GLN A 478 -0.53 10.39 4.72
C GLN A 478 0.16 9.05 4.36
N VAL A 479 0.05 8.05 5.22
CA VAL A 479 0.83 6.81 5.08
C VAL A 479 -0.11 5.65 4.80
N THR A 480 0.30 4.83 3.85
CA THR A 480 -0.24 3.50 3.55
C THR A 480 0.93 2.52 3.42
N THR A 481 0.70 1.23 3.52
CA THR A 481 1.79 0.24 3.54
C THR A 481 1.36 -1.10 2.98
N GLU A 482 2.31 -1.99 2.77
CA GLU A 482 2.08 -3.36 2.36
C GLU A 482 1.29 -4.15 3.42
N TRP A 483 1.81 -4.19 4.65
CA TRP A 483 1.38 -5.08 5.72
C TRP A 483 0.54 -4.42 6.80
N GLY A 484 -0.42 -5.14 7.39
CA GLY A 484 -1.26 -4.60 8.46
C GLY A 484 -0.48 -4.15 9.71
N HIS A 485 0.73 -4.67 9.94
CA HIS A 485 1.58 -4.26 11.06
C HIS A 485 2.46 -3.03 10.76
N GLY A 486 2.63 -2.65 9.49
CA GLY A 486 3.57 -1.62 9.07
C GLY A 486 3.12 -0.22 9.53
N LEU A 487 4.03 0.53 10.14
CA LEU A 487 3.84 1.95 10.49
C LEU A 487 2.49 2.20 11.19
N GLU A 488 2.14 1.31 12.13
CA GLU A 488 0.75 1.11 12.58
C GLU A 488 0.08 2.41 13.01
N ARG A 489 0.77 3.32 13.71
CA ARG A 489 0.16 4.56 14.22
C ARG A 489 -0.21 5.55 13.12
N SER A 490 0.36 5.43 11.93
CA SER A 490 0.16 6.37 10.80
C SER A 490 -0.52 5.75 9.58
N SER A 491 -0.48 4.42 9.44
CA SER A 491 -1.05 3.74 8.27
C SER A 491 -2.58 3.84 8.21
N LEU A 492 -3.10 4.29 7.06
CA LEU A 492 -4.53 4.36 6.71
C LEU A 492 -5.02 3.14 5.95
N TRP A 493 -4.15 2.44 5.24
CA TRP A 493 -4.51 1.36 4.31
C TRP A 493 -3.36 0.35 4.23
N SER A 494 -3.71 -0.94 4.19
CA SER A 494 -2.78 -2.03 3.93
C SER A 494 -3.17 -2.80 2.68
N HIS A 495 -2.18 -3.05 1.83
CA HIS A 495 -2.39 -3.78 0.59
C HIS A 495 -2.91 -5.20 0.82
N TRP A 496 -2.20 -5.97 1.65
CA TRP A 496 -2.56 -7.36 1.94
C TRP A 496 -3.85 -7.50 2.76
N ALA A 497 -4.32 -6.43 3.38
CA ALA A 497 -5.62 -6.38 4.03
C ALA A 497 -6.78 -6.20 3.03
N THR A 498 -6.55 -5.51 1.91
CA THR A 498 -7.61 -5.11 0.97
C THR A 498 -7.61 -5.91 -0.33
N GLU A 499 -6.52 -6.61 -0.65
CA GLU A 499 -6.42 -7.58 -1.75
C GLU A 499 -6.24 -8.99 -1.16
N THR A 500 -7.32 -9.64 -0.71
CA THR A 500 -7.20 -10.91 0.07
C THR A 500 -6.90 -12.14 -0.77
N ASP A 501 -6.85 -12.02 -2.10
CA ASP A 501 -6.28 -13.04 -2.97
C ASP A 501 -4.77 -12.86 -3.15
N TYR A 502 -4.20 -11.76 -2.66
CA TYR A 502 -2.76 -11.50 -2.65
C TYR A 502 -2.11 -12.03 -1.37
N GLY A 503 -1.19 -12.98 -1.53
CA GLY A 503 -0.36 -13.46 -0.43
C GLY A 503 -1.00 -14.47 0.52
N ALA A 504 -0.25 -14.88 1.55
CA ALA A 504 -0.62 -15.96 2.46
C ALA A 504 -1.64 -15.55 3.54
N ASP A 505 -2.44 -16.53 3.96
CA ASP A 505 -3.45 -16.38 5.02
C ASP A 505 -2.89 -16.02 6.40
N THR A 506 -1.61 -16.29 6.62
CA THR A 506 -0.87 -15.94 7.84
C THR A 506 -0.46 -14.46 7.89
N SER A 507 -0.75 -13.69 6.84
CA SER A 507 -0.30 -12.31 6.69
C SER A 507 -1.36 -11.43 6.00
N ARG A 508 -2.61 -11.52 6.47
CA ARG A 508 -3.73 -10.68 5.99
C ARG A 508 -3.72 -9.33 6.71
N GLY A 509 -4.89 -8.73 6.92
CA GLY A 509 -5.05 -7.59 7.82
C GLY A 509 -5.01 -7.96 9.31
N ILE A 510 -5.03 -6.93 10.16
CA ILE A 510 -5.08 -7.06 11.62
C ILE A 510 -6.37 -7.81 12.02
N ASN A 511 -6.20 -8.92 12.72
CA ASN A 511 -7.27 -9.74 13.27
C ASN A 511 -7.44 -9.47 14.78
N SER A 512 -8.16 -8.39 15.12
CA SER A 512 -8.44 -8.00 16.50
C SER A 512 -9.77 -7.25 16.59
N ARG A 513 -10.65 -7.66 17.51
CA ARG A 513 -11.90 -6.96 17.83
C ARG A 513 -11.60 -5.66 18.54
N LEU A 514 -10.69 -5.63 19.51
CA LEU A 514 -10.35 -4.38 20.22
C LEU A 514 -9.78 -3.32 19.27
N ILE A 515 -8.77 -3.67 18.46
CA ILE A 515 -8.12 -2.72 17.54
C ILE A 515 -9.13 -2.23 16.49
N ARG A 516 -9.91 -3.14 15.90
CA ARG A 516 -10.92 -2.79 14.89
C ARG A 516 -12.07 -2.00 15.50
N PHE A 517 -12.53 -2.31 16.71
CA PHE A 517 -13.55 -1.53 17.42
C PHE A 517 -13.11 -0.08 17.55
N VAL A 518 -11.88 0.16 18.00
CA VAL A 518 -11.36 1.52 18.18
C VAL A 518 -11.17 2.23 16.83
N ARG A 519 -10.64 1.53 15.81
CA ARG A 519 -10.08 2.16 14.60
C ARG A 519 -10.76 1.83 13.26
N ASN A 520 -11.88 1.09 13.23
CA ASN A 520 -12.57 0.72 11.97
C ASN A 520 -12.76 1.95 11.07
N HIS A 521 -13.25 3.05 11.64
CA HIS A 521 -13.52 4.31 10.95
C HIS A 521 -12.31 5.05 10.38
N GLN A 522 -11.09 4.67 10.77
CA GLN A 522 -9.86 5.39 10.44
C GLN A 522 -9.02 4.67 9.37
N LYS A 523 -9.20 3.35 9.20
CA LYS A 523 -8.22 2.51 8.50
C LYS A 523 -8.84 1.34 7.73
N ASP A 524 -8.18 0.97 6.63
CA ASP A 524 -8.41 -0.25 5.86
C ASP A 524 -7.23 -1.22 6.04
N VAL A 525 -7.05 -1.71 7.26
CA VAL A 525 -5.92 -2.59 7.63
C VAL A 525 -6.36 -3.89 8.26
N PHE A 526 -7.66 -4.20 8.22
CA PHE A 526 -8.27 -5.28 9.01
C PHE A 526 -8.53 -6.54 8.18
N ALA A 527 -8.52 -7.70 8.84
CA ALA A 527 -8.87 -8.97 8.21
C ALA A 527 -10.39 -9.07 7.88
N ASP A 528 -10.73 -9.91 6.91
CA ASP A 528 -12.10 -10.08 6.38
C ASP A 528 -12.92 -11.17 7.09
N LYS A 529 -12.32 -11.93 8.00
CA LYS A 529 -12.92 -13.18 8.51
C LYS A 529 -13.81 -13.05 9.75
N TRP A 530 -13.52 -12.14 10.68
CA TRP A 530 -14.32 -12.04 11.89
C TRP A 530 -14.31 -10.64 12.53
N PRO A 531 -15.49 -10.07 12.83
CA PRO A 531 -16.82 -10.41 12.31
C PRO A 531 -16.91 -9.98 10.84
N THR A 532 -17.63 -10.77 10.06
CA THR A 532 -17.87 -10.47 8.63
C THR A 532 -18.85 -9.32 8.43
N LEU A 533 -19.62 -8.93 9.47
CA LEU A 533 -20.65 -7.88 9.39
C LEU A 533 -20.12 -6.54 8.85
N LEU A 534 -18.89 -6.16 9.19
CA LEU A 534 -18.30 -4.89 8.75
C LEU A 534 -17.88 -4.90 7.28
N GLY A 535 -17.66 -6.07 6.67
CA GLY A 535 -17.03 -6.19 5.35
C GLY A 535 -15.60 -5.62 5.32
N ILE A 536 -14.97 -5.59 4.16
CA ILE A 536 -13.73 -4.84 3.92
C ILE A 536 -13.79 -4.19 2.53
N PRO A 537 -13.18 -3.02 2.33
CA PRO A 537 -12.96 -2.51 0.99
C PRO A 537 -11.99 -3.41 0.23
N ARG A 538 -12.27 -3.60 -1.06
CA ARG A 538 -11.46 -4.41 -1.96
C ARG A 538 -10.63 -3.52 -2.87
N THR A 539 -9.35 -3.86 -2.98
CA THR A 539 -8.48 -3.32 -4.03
C THR A 539 -8.61 -4.24 -5.23
N GLY A 540 -9.51 -3.87 -6.13
CA GLY A 540 -9.58 -4.43 -7.48
C GLY A 540 -8.60 -3.71 -8.40
N ASN A 541 -8.07 -4.40 -9.40
CA ASN A 541 -7.14 -3.82 -10.35
C ASN A 541 -7.55 -4.19 -11.78
N PHE A 542 -7.39 -3.24 -12.70
CA PHE A 542 -7.53 -3.45 -14.15
C PHE A 542 -6.39 -2.80 -14.94
N GLU A 543 -5.39 -2.25 -14.23
CA GLU A 543 -4.30 -1.47 -14.78
C GLU A 543 -2.95 -2.19 -14.64
N GLY A 544 -2.98 -3.53 -14.64
CA GLY A 544 -1.80 -4.39 -14.85
C GLY A 544 -1.15 -4.96 -13.58
N TRP A 545 -1.48 -4.46 -12.38
CA TRP A 545 -0.95 -5.03 -11.13
C TRP A 545 -1.31 -6.52 -11.01
N VAL A 546 -0.31 -7.37 -10.75
CA VAL A 546 -0.43 -8.85 -10.69
C VAL A 546 -1.23 -9.46 -11.85
N ASN A 547 -1.03 -8.93 -13.06
CA ASN A 547 -1.69 -9.40 -14.29
C ASN A 547 -3.24 -9.22 -14.27
N LYS A 548 -3.76 -8.29 -13.44
CA LYS A 548 -5.19 -7.97 -13.38
C LYS A 548 -5.53 -6.81 -14.32
N THR A 549 -6.33 -7.12 -15.34
CA THR A 549 -6.68 -6.21 -16.45
C THR A 549 -8.19 -6.15 -16.74
N ASP A 550 -9.01 -6.90 -16.01
CA ASP A 550 -10.46 -6.97 -16.24
C ASP A 550 -11.21 -5.83 -15.54
N TRP A 551 -11.71 -4.88 -16.33
CA TRP A 551 -12.53 -3.77 -15.83
C TRP A 551 -13.81 -4.26 -15.15
N ASN A 552 -14.42 -5.34 -15.63
CA ASN A 552 -15.72 -5.79 -15.13
C ASN A 552 -15.60 -6.31 -13.71
N THR A 553 -14.57 -7.11 -13.43
CA THR A 553 -14.26 -7.61 -12.08
C THR A 553 -13.97 -6.44 -11.12
N PHE A 554 -13.13 -5.49 -11.54
CA PHE A 554 -12.86 -4.27 -10.76
C PHE A 554 -14.15 -3.48 -10.48
N TYR A 555 -14.99 -3.28 -11.49
CA TYR A 555 -16.22 -2.51 -11.36
C TYR A 555 -17.22 -3.18 -10.43
N GLU A 556 -17.40 -4.51 -10.51
CA GLU A 556 -18.29 -5.27 -9.63
C GLU A 556 -17.88 -5.16 -8.15
N GLN A 557 -16.58 -5.29 -7.84
CA GLN A 557 -16.05 -5.24 -6.48
C GLN A 557 -16.33 -3.92 -5.74
N ILE A 558 -16.40 -2.80 -6.47
CA ILE A 558 -16.77 -1.50 -5.88
C ILE A 558 -18.15 -1.58 -5.22
N TRP A 559 -19.10 -2.24 -5.89
CA TRP A 559 -20.50 -2.26 -5.48
C TRP A 559 -20.84 -3.41 -4.54
N THR A 560 -20.13 -4.54 -4.63
CA THR A 560 -20.35 -5.71 -3.77
C THR A 560 -19.69 -5.55 -2.41
N ASP A 561 -18.48 -5.00 -2.35
CA ASP A 561 -17.65 -5.01 -1.14
C ASP A 561 -17.32 -3.59 -0.65
N SER A 562 -16.73 -2.75 -1.50
CA SER A 562 -16.14 -1.49 -1.07
C SER A 562 -17.17 -0.48 -0.59
N LEU A 563 -18.21 -0.20 -1.37
CA LEU A 563 -19.20 0.81 -0.99
C LEU A 563 -19.95 0.45 0.32
N PRO A 564 -20.43 -0.79 0.53
CA PRO A 564 -21.05 -1.18 1.81
C PRO A 564 -20.09 -1.14 3.00
N ALA A 565 -18.82 -1.55 2.84
CA ALA A 565 -17.84 -1.50 3.92
C ALA A 565 -17.53 -0.04 4.32
N LYS A 566 -17.36 0.82 3.32
CA LYS A 566 -17.11 2.26 3.50
C LYS A 566 -18.29 3.01 4.10
N TYR A 567 -19.52 2.58 3.80
CA TYR A 567 -20.71 3.09 4.45
C TYR A 567 -20.67 2.89 5.98
N LEU A 568 -20.28 1.70 6.44
CA LEU A 568 -20.13 1.39 7.86
C LEU A 568 -18.87 2.00 8.49
N GLN A 569 -17.89 2.39 7.67
CA GLN A 569 -16.68 3.07 8.12
C GLN A 569 -16.92 4.54 8.50
N ALA A 570 -18.04 5.14 8.10
CA ALA A 570 -18.28 6.57 8.27
C ALA A 570 -18.25 7.05 9.73
N TYR A 571 -18.56 6.20 10.69
CA TYR A 571 -18.57 6.53 12.11
C TYR A 571 -17.84 5.48 12.97
N PRO A 572 -17.31 5.88 14.14
CA PRO A 572 -16.73 4.93 15.09
C PRO A 572 -17.79 3.93 15.59
N VAL A 573 -17.35 2.70 15.87
CA VAL A 573 -18.21 1.68 16.48
C VAL A 573 -18.61 2.11 17.91
N ARG A 574 -19.89 1.94 18.24
CA ARG A 574 -20.47 2.25 19.54
C ARG A 574 -20.65 1.00 20.40
N THR A 575 -21.33 -0.01 19.88
CA THR A 575 -21.43 -1.33 20.51
C THR A 575 -21.12 -2.40 19.48
N TRP A 576 -20.59 -3.51 19.96
CA TRP A 576 -20.24 -4.64 19.12
C TRP A 576 -20.65 -5.90 19.86
N GLY A 577 -21.70 -6.57 19.41
CA GLY A 577 -22.12 -7.90 19.86
C GLY A 577 -21.81 -8.97 18.81
N ASP A 578 -22.28 -10.18 19.04
CA ASP A 578 -22.05 -11.31 18.13
C ASP A 578 -22.83 -11.16 16.81
N HIS A 579 -24.04 -10.60 16.89
CA HIS A 579 -24.98 -10.50 15.77
C HIS A 579 -25.36 -9.06 15.39
N GLU A 580 -24.94 -8.06 16.17
CA GLU A 580 -25.23 -6.65 15.88
C GLU A 580 -24.03 -5.77 16.23
N ILE A 581 -23.71 -4.83 15.36
CA ILE A 581 -22.74 -3.76 15.59
C ILE A 581 -23.46 -2.42 15.37
N THR A 582 -23.40 -1.54 16.37
CA THR A 582 -23.97 -0.19 16.29
C THR A 582 -22.87 0.86 16.17
N PHE A 583 -23.19 2.01 15.60
CA PHE A 583 -22.22 3.08 15.35
C PHE A 583 -22.64 4.38 16.04
N PHE A 584 -21.64 5.19 16.37
CA PHE A 584 -21.87 6.59 16.73
C PHE A 584 -22.40 7.37 15.51
N GLY A 585 -22.85 8.60 15.76
CA GLY A 585 -23.36 9.49 14.73
C GLY A 585 -24.79 9.99 15.01
N PRO A 586 -25.24 11.03 14.29
CA PRO A 586 -26.57 11.60 14.43
C PRO A 586 -27.66 10.64 13.94
N THR A 587 -27.32 9.73 13.04
CA THR A 587 -28.20 8.68 12.53
C THR A 587 -27.87 7.37 13.24
N LYS A 588 -28.85 6.77 13.92
CA LYS A 588 -28.70 5.45 14.53
C LYS A 588 -28.45 4.41 13.42
N THR A 589 -27.18 4.11 13.17
CA THR A 589 -26.74 3.10 12.20
C THR A 589 -26.37 1.82 12.93
N SER A 590 -26.82 0.68 12.42
CA SER A 590 -26.37 -0.64 12.84
C SER A 590 -26.27 -1.60 11.66
N VAL A 591 -25.44 -2.63 11.82
CA VAL A 591 -25.39 -3.80 10.94
C VAL A 591 -25.64 -5.04 11.79
N ASP A 592 -26.54 -5.91 11.33
CA ASP A 592 -26.92 -7.11 12.05
C ASP A 592 -27.15 -8.31 11.11
N ASP A 593 -27.09 -9.53 11.67
CA ASP A 593 -27.45 -10.77 10.98
C ASP A 593 -28.35 -11.69 11.83
N THR A 594 -29.06 -11.12 12.81
CA THR A 594 -29.88 -11.89 13.77
C THR A 594 -30.94 -12.75 13.07
N GLU A 595 -31.45 -12.32 11.92
CA GLU A 595 -32.41 -13.06 11.08
C GLU A 595 -31.74 -14.02 10.08
N GLY A 596 -30.45 -14.32 10.24
CA GLY A 596 -29.65 -15.14 9.34
C GLY A 596 -29.24 -14.43 8.04
N THR A 597 -29.51 -13.13 7.93
CA THR A 597 -29.22 -12.31 6.75
C THR A 597 -28.60 -10.99 7.17
N ARG A 598 -27.45 -10.64 6.58
CA ARG A 598 -26.80 -9.34 6.83
C ARG A 598 -27.71 -8.19 6.39
N ARG A 599 -28.00 -7.29 7.32
CA ARG A 599 -28.84 -6.10 7.14
C ARG A 599 -28.12 -4.87 7.69
N ILE A 600 -28.23 -3.73 6.99
CA ILE A 600 -27.81 -2.43 7.53
C ILE A 600 -29.05 -1.57 7.69
N THR A 601 -29.22 -1.06 8.90
CA THR A 601 -30.29 -0.12 9.25
C THR A 601 -29.69 1.24 9.56
N THR A 602 -30.21 2.31 8.95
CA THR A 602 -29.79 3.69 9.23
C THR A 602 -31.01 4.58 9.40
N ASP A 603 -31.07 5.32 10.52
CA ASP A 603 -32.20 6.19 10.84
C ASP A 603 -33.55 5.42 10.84
N GLY A 604 -33.54 4.19 11.37
CA GLY A 604 -34.70 3.31 11.44
C GLY A 604 -35.17 2.73 10.10
N ARG A 605 -34.37 2.85 9.03
CA ARG A 605 -34.68 2.32 7.68
C ARG A 605 -33.67 1.26 7.30
N VAL A 606 -34.16 0.16 6.74
CA VAL A 606 -33.29 -0.82 6.06
C VAL A 606 -32.73 -0.16 4.80
N VAL A 607 -31.41 -0.06 4.71
CA VAL A 607 -30.69 0.51 3.56
C VAL A 607 -29.88 -0.53 2.80
N TYR A 608 -29.61 -1.68 3.42
CA TYR A 608 -28.96 -2.86 2.81
C TYR A 608 -29.58 -4.13 3.39
N GLU A 609 -29.77 -5.15 2.55
CA GLU A 609 -30.20 -6.49 2.96
C GLU A 609 -29.68 -7.52 1.95
N ALA A 610 -28.97 -8.57 2.38
CA ALA A 610 -28.54 -9.67 1.51
C ALA A 610 -27.84 -9.25 0.19
N GLY A 611 -27.00 -8.20 0.21
CA GLY A 611 -26.29 -7.71 -0.98
C GLY A 611 -27.06 -6.71 -1.85
N ARG A 612 -28.39 -6.61 -1.72
CA ARG A 612 -29.18 -5.55 -2.36
C ARG A 612 -29.28 -4.33 -1.45
N TYR A 613 -29.24 -3.13 -2.02
CA TYR A 613 -29.27 -1.91 -1.21
C TYR A 613 -29.80 -0.67 -1.92
N LEU A 614 -30.18 0.32 -1.11
CA LEU A 614 -30.30 1.74 -1.46
C LEU A 614 -29.56 2.56 -0.40
N LEU A 615 -28.24 2.71 -0.56
CA LEU A 615 -27.37 3.37 0.41
C LEU A 615 -27.41 4.90 0.23
N PRO A 616 -27.70 5.67 1.29
CA PRO A 616 -27.59 7.13 1.24
C PRO A 616 -26.13 7.58 1.23
N TRP A 617 -25.73 8.37 0.23
CA TRP A 617 -24.35 8.85 0.11
C TRP A 617 -24.30 10.37 0.01
N GLU A 618 -23.64 11.07 0.93
CA GLU A 618 -22.65 10.58 1.89
C GLU A 618 -23.28 10.02 3.21
N PRO A 619 -22.70 8.99 3.87
CA PRO A 619 -23.34 8.32 5.02
C PRO A 619 -23.45 9.17 6.29
N ARG A 620 -22.58 10.17 6.48
CA ARG A 620 -22.70 11.12 7.59
C ARG A 620 -23.86 12.09 7.40
N GLU A 621 -24.32 12.27 6.17
CA GLU A 621 -25.52 13.03 5.79
C GLU A 621 -26.76 12.16 5.51
N ALA A 622 -26.81 10.93 6.02
CA ALA A 622 -27.79 9.91 5.61
C ALA A 622 -29.29 10.27 5.75
N THR A 623 -29.67 11.33 6.46
CA THR A 623 -31.06 11.84 6.55
C THR A 623 -31.45 12.73 5.38
N ASP A 624 -30.49 13.41 4.76
CA ASP A 624 -30.66 14.30 3.62
C ASP A 624 -29.45 14.24 2.65
N PRO A 625 -29.00 13.05 2.23
CA PRO A 625 -27.76 12.87 1.47
C PRO A 625 -27.88 13.49 0.08
N ASP A 626 -26.77 13.86 -0.55
CA ASP A 626 -26.79 14.39 -1.92
C ASP A 626 -27.35 13.39 -2.95
N ARG A 627 -27.02 12.11 -2.80
CA ARG A 627 -27.45 11.03 -3.71
C ARG A 627 -27.67 9.71 -2.97
N LEU A 628 -28.29 8.74 -3.64
CA LEU A 628 -28.41 7.37 -3.14
C LEU A 628 -27.84 6.40 -4.18
N TYR A 629 -27.14 5.36 -3.75
CA TYR A 629 -26.69 4.29 -4.64
C TYR A 629 -27.57 3.06 -4.48
N HIS A 630 -27.99 2.48 -5.60
CA HIS A 630 -28.73 1.23 -5.64
C HIS A 630 -27.92 0.15 -6.36
N TYR A 631 -27.90 -1.04 -5.80
CA TYR A 631 -27.33 -2.23 -6.42
C TYR A 631 -28.18 -3.45 -6.05
N ASN A 632 -28.30 -4.38 -6.99
CA ASN A 632 -28.98 -5.66 -6.77
C ASN A 632 -28.24 -6.78 -7.54
N PRO A 633 -27.54 -7.70 -6.84
CA PRO A 633 -26.80 -8.78 -7.48
C PRO A 633 -27.65 -9.67 -8.39
N GLU A 634 -28.90 -9.94 -7.99
CA GLU A 634 -29.82 -10.84 -8.71
C GLU A 634 -30.73 -10.10 -9.69
N GLY A 635 -30.76 -8.77 -9.64
CA GLY A 635 -31.69 -7.96 -10.41
C GLY A 635 -33.14 -8.09 -9.92
N GLY A 636 -34.08 -7.54 -10.70
CA GLY A 636 -35.51 -7.51 -10.36
C GLY A 636 -35.92 -6.25 -9.58
N THR A 637 -37.06 -6.34 -8.90
CA THR A 637 -37.76 -5.18 -8.33
C THR A 637 -37.64 -5.13 -6.81
N THR A 638 -37.14 -4.01 -6.28
CA THR A 638 -36.97 -3.78 -4.84
C THR A 638 -37.63 -2.47 -4.41
N THR A 639 -38.18 -2.41 -3.20
CA THR A 639 -38.85 -1.21 -2.68
C THR A 639 -38.20 -0.72 -1.39
N TRP A 640 -37.79 0.54 -1.37
CA TRP A 640 -36.99 1.13 -0.30
C TRP A 640 -37.66 2.36 0.31
N GLN A 641 -37.48 2.55 1.62
CA GLN A 641 -37.87 3.77 2.31
C GLN A 641 -36.80 4.85 2.09
N LEU A 642 -37.20 5.99 1.53
CA LEU A 642 -36.29 7.11 1.28
C LEU A 642 -35.90 7.82 2.58
N PRO A 643 -34.73 8.49 2.61
CA PRO A 643 -34.37 9.41 3.69
C PRO A 643 -35.43 10.50 3.91
N ARG A 644 -35.50 11.06 5.12
CA ARG A 644 -36.54 12.05 5.47
C ARG A 644 -36.53 13.28 4.57
N GLY A 645 -35.35 13.78 4.19
CA GLY A 645 -35.20 14.90 3.24
C GLY A 645 -35.64 14.59 1.80
N TRP A 646 -35.92 13.33 1.50
CA TRP A 646 -36.38 12.84 0.20
C TRP A 646 -37.85 12.39 0.21
N ALA A 647 -38.43 12.12 1.38
CA ALA A 647 -39.75 11.50 1.51
C ALA A 647 -40.91 12.35 0.95
N GLY A 648 -40.76 13.68 0.93
CA GLY A 648 -41.76 14.62 0.38
C GLY A 648 -41.71 14.80 -1.13
N ARG A 649 -40.79 14.13 -1.84
CA ARG A 649 -40.71 14.22 -3.31
C ARG A 649 -41.87 13.45 -3.93
N SER A 650 -42.32 13.88 -5.11
CA SER A 650 -43.31 13.16 -5.91
C SER A 650 -42.67 12.13 -6.85
N LYS A 651 -41.41 12.35 -7.23
CA LYS A 651 -40.57 11.49 -8.07
C LYS A 651 -39.09 11.71 -7.78
N VAL A 652 -38.26 10.75 -8.17
CA VAL A 652 -36.79 10.82 -8.16
C VAL A 652 -36.24 10.45 -9.54
N ALA A 653 -35.02 10.87 -9.85
CA ALA A 653 -34.32 10.53 -11.08
C ALA A 653 -33.35 9.38 -10.82
N VAL A 654 -33.49 8.27 -11.53
CA VAL A 654 -32.64 7.07 -11.43
C VAL A 654 -31.83 6.93 -12.72
N TYR A 655 -30.52 6.74 -12.59
CA TYR A 655 -29.60 6.53 -13.71
C TYR A 655 -28.87 5.22 -13.54
N ARG A 656 -28.65 4.49 -14.64
CA ARG A 656 -27.61 3.47 -14.71
C ARG A 656 -26.25 4.15 -14.64
N LEU A 657 -25.31 3.55 -13.93
CA LEU A 657 -23.92 3.96 -13.97
C LEU A 657 -23.15 3.06 -14.92
N THR A 658 -22.49 3.68 -15.90
CA THR A 658 -21.59 3.00 -16.84
C THR A 658 -20.27 3.77 -16.89
N ASP A 659 -19.27 3.22 -17.56
CA ASP A 659 -18.01 3.94 -17.77
C ASP A 659 -18.12 5.23 -18.62
N GLN A 660 -19.30 5.50 -19.21
CA GLN A 660 -19.68 6.77 -19.85
C GLN A 660 -20.43 7.73 -18.92
N GLY A 661 -20.60 7.36 -17.66
CA GLY A 661 -21.28 8.13 -16.62
C GLY A 661 -22.74 7.75 -16.44
N ARG A 662 -23.54 8.71 -16.01
CA ARG A 662 -24.99 8.53 -15.82
C ARG A 662 -25.68 8.30 -17.17
N ALA A 663 -26.41 7.20 -17.30
CA ALA A 663 -27.14 6.83 -18.51
C ALA A 663 -28.56 6.36 -18.21
N GLY A 664 -29.45 6.38 -19.22
CA GLY A 664 -30.79 5.79 -19.14
C GLY A 664 -31.66 6.36 -18.01
N LEU A 665 -31.83 7.69 -17.98
CA LEU A 665 -32.69 8.38 -17.01
C LEU A 665 -34.09 7.74 -16.95
N ARG A 666 -34.49 7.32 -15.75
CA ARG A 666 -35.85 6.95 -15.40
C ARG A 666 -36.37 7.86 -14.30
N GLU A 667 -37.53 8.46 -14.49
CA GLU A 667 -38.23 9.15 -13.42
C GLU A 667 -39.13 8.16 -12.67
N VAL A 668 -38.81 7.89 -11.41
CA VAL A 668 -39.51 6.89 -10.60
C VAL A 668 -40.41 7.60 -9.59
N PRO A 669 -41.72 7.30 -9.54
CA PRO A 669 -42.63 7.95 -8.60
C PRO A 669 -42.29 7.57 -7.17
N VAL A 670 -42.44 8.54 -6.26
CA VAL A 670 -42.34 8.33 -4.83
C VAL A 670 -43.76 8.24 -4.26
N ARG A 671 -44.03 7.14 -3.54
CA ARG A 671 -45.34 6.88 -2.94
C ARG A 671 -45.14 6.62 -1.46
N SER A 672 -45.79 7.43 -0.62
CA SER A 672 -45.67 7.33 0.85
C SER A 672 -44.21 7.33 1.34
N GLY A 673 -43.35 8.16 0.74
CA GLY A 673 -41.92 8.23 1.05
C GLY A 673 -41.09 7.02 0.59
N ARG A 674 -41.64 6.12 -0.23
CA ARG A 674 -40.95 4.94 -0.76
C ARG A 674 -40.71 5.06 -2.26
N VAL A 675 -39.66 4.38 -2.72
CA VAL A 675 -39.34 4.22 -4.15
C VAL A 675 -39.26 2.73 -4.49
N THR A 676 -39.79 2.34 -5.64
CA THR A 676 -39.69 0.99 -6.20
C THR A 676 -38.80 1.03 -7.42
N ILE A 677 -37.67 0.33 -7.37
CA ILE A 677 -36.66 0.32 -8.43
C ILE A 677 -36.59 -1.08 -9.03
N GLU A 678 -36.84 -1.15 -10.33
CA GLU A 678 -36.54 -2.31 -11.17
C GLU A 678 -35.09 -2.19 -11.67
N ALA A 679 -34.25 -3.14 -11.31
CA ALA A 679 -32.82 -3.13 -11.61
C ALA A 679 -32.43 -4.37 -12.42
N GLU A 680 -31.59 -4.18 -13.43
CA GLU A 680 -30.83 -5.25 -14.06
C GLU A 680 -29.85 -5.87 -13.04
N ALA A 681 -29.60 -7.17 -13.14
CA ALA A 681 -28.68 -7.89 -12.26
C ALA A 681 -27.26 -7.31 -12.38
N LYS A 682 -26.59 -7.11 -11.23
CA LYS A 682 -25.23 -6.56 -11.14
C LYS A 682 -25.01 -5.18 -11.77
N GLN A 683 -26.09 -4.46 -12.09
CA GLN A 683 -26.00 -3.09 -12.60
C GLN A 683 -26.13 -2.09 -11.44
N PRO A 684 -25.13 -1.24 -11.18
CA PRO A 684 -25.25 -0.15 -10.22
C PRO A 684 -26.08 1.01 -10.79
N TYR A 685 -26.83 1.66 -9.90
CA TYR A 685 -27.63 2.83 -10.20
C TYR A 685 -27.34 3.95 -9.20
N VAL A 686 -27.44 5.20 -9.66
CA VAL A 686 -27.49 6.37 -8.78
C VAL A 686 -28.86 7.01 -8.84
N VAL A 687 -29.36 7.42 -7.68
CA VAL A 687 -30.64 8.10 -7.50
C VAL A 687 -30.38 9.52 -7.05
N HIS A 688 -30.96 10.48 -7.78
CA HIS A 688 -30.90 11.91 -7.51
C HIS A 688 -32.29 12.48 -7.27
N ARG A 689 -32.41 13.53 -6.45
CA ARG A 689 -33.71 14.16 -6.13
C ARG A 689 -34.40 14.71 -7.37
N THR A 690 -33.61 15.17 -8.33
CA THR A 690 -34.06 15.78 -9.57
C THR A 690 -33.19 15.30 -10.72
N ARG A 691 -33.57 15.66 -11.94
CA ARG A 691 -32.75 15.39 -13.12
C ARG A 691 -31.40 16.11 -12.97
N MET A 692 -30.31 15.35 -13.09
CA MET A 692 -28.96 15.88 -13.08
C MET A 692 -28.63 16.50 -14.43
N PRO A 693 -27.73 17.50 -14.47
CA PRO A 693 -27.11 17.94 -15.69
C PRO A 693 -26.43 16.79 -16.44
N ALA A 694 -26.11 17.02 -17.71
CA ALA A 694 -25.29 16.10 -18.50
C ALA A 694 -23.97 15.79 -17.77
N ASN A 695 -23.39 14.63 -18.06
CA ASN A 695 -22.09 14.27 -17.53
C ASN A 695 -21.07 15.37 -17.90
N ARG A 696 -20.17 15.66 -16.97
CA ARG A 696 -19.06 16.57 -17.24
C ARG A 696 -18.22 16.00 -18.38
N ASP A 697 -17.87 16.83 -19.36
CA ASP A 697 -16.95 16.44 -20.41
C ASP A 697 -15.59 16.03 -19.81
N PRO A 698 -15.18 14.75 -19.95
CA PRO A 698 -13.91 14.26 -19.43
C PRO A 698 -12.70 14.86 -20.14
N LYS A 699 -12.88 15.40 -21.35
CA LYS A 699 -11.77 15.85 -22.20
C LYS A 699 -10.71 14.74 -22.31
N TRP A 700 -11.11 13.59 -22.86
CA TRP A 700 -10.22 12.44 -23.07
C TRP A 700 -8.96 12.87 -23.83
N GLY A 701 -7.78 12.44 -23.36
CA GLY A 701 -6.49 12.89 -23.88
C GLY A 701 -6.02 14.25 -23.37
N GLN A 702 -6.63 14.78 -22.30
CA GLN A 702 -6.22 16.05 -21.69
C GLN A 702 -4.69 16.12 -21.48
N ALA A 703 -4.10 17.27 -21.80
CA ALA A 703 -2.66 17.55 -21.75
C ALA A 703 -1.78 16.76 -22.74
N THR A 704 -2.37 15.87 -23.55
CA THR A 704 -1.72 15.31 -24.73
C THR A 704 -2.05 16.16 -25.98
N PRO A 705 -1.33 15.97 -27.10
CA PRO A 705 -1.71 16.58 -28.37
C PRO A 705 -2.89 15.90 -29.07
N LEU A 706 -3.41 14.82 -28.49
CA LEU A 706 -4.48 13.97 -29.02
C LEU A 706 -5.78 14.24 -28.29
N HIS A 707 -6.89 13.93 -28.95
CA HIS A 707 -8.19 13.82 -28.31
C HIS A 707 -8.59 12.36 -28.34
N ASP A 708 -8.97 11.86 -27.17
CA ASP A 708 -9.39 10.47 -26.93
C ASP A 708 -8.41 9.42 -27.48
N PRO A 709 -7.13 9.44 -27.04
CA PRO A 709 -6.08 8.55 -27.56
C PRO A 709 -6.34 7.05 -27.31
N GLY A 710 -7.12 6.72 -26.29
CA GLY A 710 -7.51 5.34 -25.92
C GLY A 710 -8.97 5.01 -26.23
N PHE A 711 -9.64 5.79 -27.08
CA PHE A 711 -11.04 5.58 -27.50
C PHE A 711 -12.04 5.44 -26.34
N ASN A 712 -11.74 6.01 -25.17
CA ASN A 712 -12.52 5.92 -23.93
C ASN A 712 -13.91 6.57 -24.05
N SER A 713 -14.15 7.41 -25.06
CA SER A 713 -15.49 7.96 -25.33
C SER A 713 -16.48 6.91 -25.88
N GLY A 714 -16.01 5.73 -26.27
CA GLY A 714 -16.84 4.72 -26.93
C GLY A 714 -17.32 5.15 -28.32
N SER A 715 -16.72 6.18 -28.92
CA SER A 715 -17.15 6.74 -30.20
C SER A 715 -15.96 7.24 -31.03
N LEU A 716 -16.21 7.51 -32.31
CA LEU A 716 -15.23 8.16 -33.20
C LEU A 716 -15.43 9.69 -33.24
N ASP A 717 -16.14 10.26 -32.28
CA ASP A 717 -16.43 11.69 -32.29
C ASP A 717 -15.14 12.53 -32.23
N GLY A 718 -15.08 13.50 -33.15
CA GLY A 718 -13.91 14.33 -33.41
C GLY A 718 -12.81 13.68 -34.27
N TRP A 719 -12.92 12.38 -34.61
CA TRP A 719 -12.03 11.74 -35.57
C TRP A 719 -12.61 11.89 -36.98
N ASN A 720 -11.75 12.11 -37.97
CA ASN A 720 -12.11 12.08 -39.38
C ASN A 720 -12.07 10.62 -39.85
N VAL A 721 -13.23 10.07 -40.19
CA VAL A 721 -13.40 8.66 -40.50
C VAL A 721 -13.76 8.46 -41.97
N SER A 722 -13.16 7.46 -42.59
CA SER A 722 -13.56 6.91 -43.89
C SER A 722 -13.46 5.38 -43.86
N GLY A 723 -14.36 4.69 -44.54
CA GLY A 723 -14.42 3.23 -44.53
C GLY A 723 -15.07 2.63 -43.27
N PRO A 724 -15.06 1.30 -43.12
CA PRO A 724 -15.77 0.57 -42.06
C PRO A 724 -15.00 0.57 -40.73
N ALA A 725 -15.05 1.69 -40.00
CA ALA A 725 -14.43 1.84 -38.67
C ALA A 725 -15.47 2.12 -37.57
N SER A 726 -15.29 1.51 -36.41
CA SER A 726 -16.12 1.66 -35.20
C SER A 726 -15.25 1.63 -33.95
N VAL A 727 -15.76 2.15 -32.83
CA VAL A 727 -15.20 1.85 -31.51
C VAL A 727 -16.04 0.74 -30.88
N GLU A 728 -15.40 -0.31 -30.39
CA GLU A 728 -16.05 -1.48 -29.79
C GLU A 728 -15.51 -1.75 -28.39
N LEU A 729 -16.35 -2.28 -27.51
CA LEU A 729 -15.96 -2.71 -26.17
C LEU A 729 -15.43 -4.14 -26.20
N SER A 730 -14.23 -4.35 -25.67
CA SER A 730 -13.60 -5.66 -25.55
C SER A 730 -14.25 -6.51 -24.45
N ALA A 731 -13.94 -7.81 -24.42
CA ALA A 731 -14.44 -8.71 -23.37
C ALA A 731 -13.96 -8.32 -21.96
N LEU A 732 -12.81 -7.63 -21.86
CA LEU A 732 -12.26 -7.11 -20.60
C LEU A 732 -12.77 -5.71 -20.27
N GLY A 733 -13.66 -5.15 -21.09
CA GLY A 733 -14.23 -3.83 -20.90
C GLY A 733 -13.37 -2.67 -21.41
N ASP A 734 -12.46 -2.89 -22.37
CA ASP A 734 -11.70 -1.78 -22.98
C ASP A 734 -12.33 -1.32 -24.28
N TYR A 735 -12.42 -0.01 -24.51
CA TYR A 735 -12.80 0.51 -25.81
C TYR A 735 -11.61 0.46 -26.78
N GLU A 736 -11.85 -0.03 -27.99
CA GLU A 736 -10.83 -0.19 -29.02
C GLU A 736 -11.35 0.30 -30.37
N LEU A 737 -10.51 0.93 -31.17
CA LEU A 737 -10.83 1.17 -32.58
C LEU A 737 -10.78 -0.16 -33.33
N VAL A 738 -11.90 -0.55 -33.94
CA VAL A 738 -12.04 -1.74 -34.76
C VAL A 738 -12.31 -1.35 -36.20
N ILE A 739 -11.53 -1.91 -37.12
CA ILE A 739 -11.76 -1.83 -38.56
C ILE A 739 -12.16 -3.21 -39.06
N GLY A 740 -13.44 -3.34 -39.41
CA GLY A 740 -14.03 -4.56 -39.93
C GLY A 740 -13.56 -4.91 -41.34
N ALA A 741 -13.93 -6.11 -41.81
CA ALA A 741 -13.69 -6.54 -43.18
C ALA A 741 -14.31 -5.55 -44.19
N GLY A 742 -13.65 -5.36 -45.34
CA GLY A 742 -14.20 -4.60 -46.46
C GLY A 742 -13.20 -3.63 -47.09
N ALA A 743 -13.71 -2.46 -47.48
CA ALA A 743 -12.93 -1.41 -48.12
C ALA A 743 -11.82 -0.88 -47.20
N ALA A 744 -10.84 -0.19 -47.80
CA ALA A 744 -9.83 0.52 -47.03
C ALA A 744 -10.49 1.54 -46.10
N ALA A 745 -9.94 1.70 -44.90
CA ALA A 745 -10.42 2.64 -43.91
C ALA A 745 -9.29 3.53 -43.38
N ALA A 746 -9.65 4.74 -42.99
CA ALA A 746 -8.75 5.68 -42.34
C ALA A 746 -9.49 6.42 -41.22
N VAL A 747 -8.86 6.48 -40.06
CA VAL A 747 -9.33 7.21 -38.87
C VAL A 747 -8.21 8.17 -38.49
N GLY A 748 -8.41 9.46 -38.73
CA GLY A 748 -7.35 10.46 -38.55
C GLY A 748 -7.84 11.73 -37.88
N ARG A 749 -6.90 12.51 -37.35
CA ARG A 749 -7.21 13.79 -36.71
C ARG A 749 -6.02 14.73 -36.83
N ARG A 750 -6.33 16.02 -36.86
CA ARG A 750 -5.36 17.08 -36.64
C ARG A 750 -4.97 17.16 -35.16
N LEU A 751 -3.69 17.12 -34.88
CA LEU A 751 -3.15 17.27 -33.53
C LEU A 751 -3.32 18.71 -33.03
N THR A 752 -3.35 18.89 -31.71
CA THR A 752 -3.10 20.22 -31.15
C THR A 752 -1.68 20.68 -31.49
N ARG A 753 -1.42 21.99 -31.42
CA ARG A 753 -0.16 22.56 -31.89
C ARG A 753 1.03 21.98 -31.11
N LEU A 754 1.92 21.30 -31.83
CA LEU A 754 3.21 20.84 -31.32
C LEU A 754 4.27 21.93 -31.43
N ALA A 755 5.22 21.93 -30.49
CA ALA A 755 6.42 22.75 -30.60
C ALA A 755 7.34 22.19 -31.72
N PRO A 756 8.25 23.00 -32.28
CA PRO A 756 9.29 22.49 -33.16
C PRO A 756 10.15 21.45 -32.43
N GLY A 757 10.47 20.34 -33.10
CA GLY A 757 11.23 19.24 -32.50
C GLY A 757 10.93 17.89 -33.13
N THR A 758 11.67 16.86 -32.69
CA THR A 758 11.47 15.47 -33.11
C THR A 758 10.54 14.75 -32.13
N TYR A 759 9.66 13.92 -32.68
CA TYR A 759 8.63 13.21 -31.96
C TYR A 759 8.54 11.75 -32.40
N ALA A 760 8.19 10.87 -31.47
CA ALA A 760 7.71 9.53 -31.74
C ALA A 760 6.18 9.50 -31.58
N ALA A 761 5.47 9.11 -32.64
CA ALA A 761 4.07 8.72 -32.56
C ALA A 761 3.98 7.19 -32.49
N SER A 762 3.10 6.67 -31.65
CA SER A 762 2.89 5.22 -31.52
C SER A 762 1.44 4.84 -31.31
N VAL A 763 1.13 3.58 -31.58
CA VAL A 763 -0.20 2.97 -31.36
C VAL A 763 -0.02 1.48 -31.09
N GLN A 764 -0.83 0.89 -30.21
CA GLN A 764 -0.94 -0.57 -30.13
C GLN A 764 -1.81 -1.05 -31.30
N VAL A 765 -1.32 -2.04 -32.05
CA VAL A 765 -2.02 -2.59 -33.22
C VAL A 765 -2.11 -4.11 -33.16
N GLU A 766 -3.26 -4.65 -33.51
CA GLU A 766 -3.44 -6.07 -33.81
C GLU A 766 -4.03 -6.23 -35.21
N VAL A 767 -3.43 -7.12 -36.01
CA VAL A 767 -3.95 -7.57 -37.30
C VAL A 767 -4.47 -9.02 -37.21
N GLY A 768 -5.70 -9.20 -37.68
CA GLY A 768 -6.40 -10.48 -37.71
C GLY A 768 -7.05 -10.84 -36.38
N ALA A 769 -8.04 -11.72 -36.42
CA ALA A 769 -8.57 -12.41 -35.24
C ALA A 769 -7.76 -13.67 -34.90
N LYS A 770 -6.99 -14.20 -35.87
CA LYS A 770 -6.14 -15.38 -35.71
C LYS A 770 -4.75 -15.16 -36.29
N ALA A 771 -3.77 -15.93 -35.81
CA ALA A 771 -2.41 -15.94 -36.36
C ALA A 771 -2.42 -16.35 -37.83
N GLY A 772 -1.62 -15.65 -38.65
CA GLY A 772 -1.51 -15.89 -40.09
C GLY A 772 -2.48 -15.09 -40.97
N GLU A 773 -3.49 -14.43 -40.40
CA GLU A 773 -4.30 -13.48 -41.15
C GLU A 773 -3.50 -12.20 -41.44
N THR A 774 -3.59 -11.71 -42.67
CA THR A 774 -2.82 -10.55 -43.12
C THR A 774 -3.72 -9.42 -43.61
N ARG A 775 -3.43 -8.20 -43.18
CA ARG A 775 -4.00 -6.97 -43.73
C ARG A 775 -3.13 -5.80 -43.31
N ARG A 776 -2.75 -4.97 -44.28
CA ARG A 776 -1.97 -3.76 -44.06
C ARG A 776 -2.66 -2.85 -43.04
N ALA A 777 -1.99 -2.59 -41.93
CA ALA A 777 -2.35 -1.63 -40.88
C ALA A 777 -1.20 -0.62 -40.72
N ALA A 778 -1.51 0.68 -40.69
CA ALA A 778 -0.48 1.73 -40.71
C ALA A 778 -0.79 2.89 -39.77
N LEU A 779 0.28 3.50 -39.23
CA LEU A 779 0.27 4.78 -38.55
C LEU A 779 1.01 5.79 -39.43
N THR A 780 0.27 6.79 -39.91
CA THR A 780 0.78 7.85 -40.78
C THR A 780 0.72 9.19 -40.04
N VAL A 781 1.79 9.98 -40.10
CA VAL A 781 1.83 11.37 -39.62
C VAL A 781 2.25 12.27 -40.77
N ARG A 782 1.48 13.33 -41.03
CA ARG A 782 1.78 14.35 -42.04
C ARG A 782 2.02 15.69 -41.38
N THR A 783 3.15 16.32 -41.72
CA THR A 783 3.52 17.65 -41.24
C THR A 783 3.26 18.71 -42.31
N ALA A 784 3.15 19.97 -41.88
CA ALA A 784 2.78 21.09 -42.75
C ALA A 784 3.76 21.40 -43.90
N ASP A 785 5.00 20.94 -43.79
CA ASP A 785 6.03 21.02 -44.84
C ASP A 785 5.84 19.98 -45.96
N GLY A 786 4.82 19.14 -45.87
CA GLY A 786 4.53 18.07 -46.83
C GLY A 786 5.21 16.73 -46.50
N THR A 787 6.03 16.66 -45.45
CA THR A 787 6.67 15.41 -45.02
C THR A 787 5.62 14.44 -44.50
N THR A 788 5.70 13.18 -44.94
CA THR A 788 4.85 12.07 -44.46
C THR A 788 5.74 11.01 -43.83
N ALA A 789 5.59 10.81 -42.53
CA ALA A 789 6.20 9.72 -41.79
C ALA A 789 5.18 8.59 -41.66
N GLU A 790 5.56 7.37 -42.02
CA GLU A 790 4.67 6.21 -41.94
C GLU A 790 5.45 4.98 -41.47
N ASN A 791 4.82 4.20 -40.62
CA ASN A 791 5.20 2.82 -40.35
C ASN A 791 3.94 1.94 -40.36
N TRP A 792 4.13 0.65 -40.63
CA TRP A 792 3.02 -0.27 -40.87
C TRP A 792 3.38 -1.71 -40.52
N THR A 793 2.35 -2.53 -40.33
CA THR A 793 2.46 -3.99 -40.28
C THR A 793 1.38 -4.64 -41.14
N ASP A 794 1.67 -5.79 -41.73
CA ASP A 794 0.68 -6.63 -42.43
C ASP A 794 0.14 -7.76 -41.55
N SER A 795 0.80 -8.07 -40.43
CA SER A 795 0.50 -9.20 -39.55
C SER A 795 0.81 -8.89 -38.08
N SER A 796 0.12 -9.59 -37.18
CA SER A 796 0.46 -9.62 -35.75
C SER A 796 0.69 -11.07 -35.34
N THR A 797 1.96 -11.44 -35.24
CA THR A 797 2.40 -12.82 -34.99
C THR A 797 2.89 -13.03 -33.56
N ALA A 798 3.44 -12.00 -32.91
CA ALA A 798 3.84 -12.03 -31.50
C ALA A 798 2.66 -11.74 -30.55
N VAL A 799 2.45 -12.62 -29.56
CA VAL A 799 1.53 -12.37 -28.44
C VAL A 799 2.20 -11.39 -27.47
N ASN A 800 1.45 -10.43 -26.95
CA ASN A 800 1.88 -9.56 -25.87
C ASN A 800 1.82 -10.34 -24.57
N LEU A 801 2.97 -10.51 -23.93
CA LEU A 801 3.11 -11.29 -22.70
C LEU A 801 3.69 -10.45 -21.55
N VAL A 802 3.61 -9.12 -21.67
CA VAL A 802 3.97 -8.18 -20.60
C VAL A 802 2.77 -8.11 -19.65
N ALA A 803 2.85 -8.72 -18.47
CA ALA A 803 1.73 -8.82 -17.54
C ALA A 803 1.12 -7.45 -17.15
N ALA A 804 1.96 -6.42 -17.02
CA ALA A 804 1.53 -5.06 -16.70
C ALA A 804 0.74 -4.36 -17.82
N ASP A 805 0.70 -4.89 -19.05
CA ASP A 805 -0.01 -4.30 -20.19
C ASP A 805 -1.46 -4.79 -20.24
N ARG A 806 -2.43 -3.89 -20.32
CA ARG A 806 -3.86 -4.23 -20.45
C ARG A 806 -4.20 -5.08 -21.67
N LYS A 807 -3.31 -5.14 -22.66
CA LYS A 807 -3.45 -5.97 -23.85
C LYS A 807 -2.63 -7.27 -23.78
N HIS A 808 -2.13 -7.69 -22.62
CA HIS A 808 -1.48 -9.00 -22.49
C HIS A 808 -2.43 -10.14 -22.92
N ASP A 809 -1.84 -11.26 -23.33
CA ASP A 809 -2.52 -12.43 -23.92
C ASP A 809 -3.27 -12.17 -25.24
N THR A 810 -3.13 -10.98 -25.81
CA THR A 810 -3.54 -10.65 -27.19
C THR A 810 -2.33 -10.53 -28.11
N ARG A 811 -2.52 -10.24 -29.40
CA ARG A 811 -1.41 -9.96 -30.33
C ARG A 811 -1.23 -8.46 -30.62
N PHE A 812 -1.72 -7.61 -29.72
CA PHE A 812 -1.43 -6.18 -29.77
C PHE A 812 0.07 -5.96 -29.55
N GLN A 813 0.72 -5.24 -30.47
CA GLN A 813 2.09 -4.78 -30.30
C GLN A 813 2.18 -3.30 -30.61
N ARG A 814 3.12 -2.59 -29.97
CA ARG A 814 3.25 -1.15 -30.19
C ARG A 814 4.06 -0.86 -31.45
N LEU A 815 3.45 -0.12 -32.36
CA LEU A 815 4.06 0.35 -33.60
C LEU A 815 4.42 1.82 -33.46
N PHE A 816 5.65 2.19 -33.88
CA PHE A 816 6.18 3.55 -33.80
C PHE A 816 6.45 4.15 -35.18
N THR A 817 6.22 5.45 -35.33
CA THR A 817 6.74 6.26 -36.45
C THR A 817 7.34 7.55 -35.93
N TRP A 818 8.36 8.05 -36.62
CA TRP A 818 9.14 9.22 -36.21
C TRP A 818 8.93 10.38 -37.17
N PHE A 819 8.69 11.57 -36.64
CA PHE A 819 8.49 12.78 -37.45
C PHE A 819 9.13 13.99 -36.77
N THR A 820 9.38 15.04 -37.55
CA THR A 820 9.95 16.30 -37.05
C THR A 820 9.03 17.45 -37.41
N VAL A 821 8.72 18.30 -36.42
CA VAL A 821 7.94 19.51 -36.59
C VAL A 821 8.91 20.67 -36.86
N PRO A 822 8.85 21.34 -38.03
CA PRO A 822 9.79 22.41 -38.39
C PRO A 822 9.50 23.73 -37.65
N ALA A 823 10.50 24.62 -37.62
CA ALA A 823 10.35 25.99 -37.13
C ALA A 823 9.33 26.76 -38.00
N GLY A 824 8.44 27.54 -37.36
CA GLY A 824 7.31 28.22 -38.04
C GLY A 824 6.00 27.40 -38.12
N SER A 825 5.99 26.19 -37.54
CA SER A 825 4.92 25.18 -37.39
C SER A 825 3.51 25.50 -37.93
N GLY A 826 3.07 24.70 -38.90
CA GLY A 826 1.66 24.53 -39.30
C GLY A 826 1.02 23.26 -38.69
N PRO A 827 -0.15 22.81 -39.18
CA PRO A 827 -0.85 21.65 -38.63
C PRO A 827 -0.09 20.33 -38.82
N VAL A 828 -0.26 19.40 -37.88
CA VAL A 828 0.18 18.00 -37.99
C VAL A 828 -1.05 17.11 -37.97
N ASP A 829 -1.17 16.22 -38.94
CA ASP A 829 -2.28 15.28 -39.06
C ASP A 829 -1.79 13.85 -38.81
N LEU A 830 -2.41 13.15 -37.85
CA LEU A 830 -2.15 11.74 -37.57
C LEU A 830 -3.29 10.89 -38.13
N THR A 831 -3.00 9.73 -38.72
CA THR A 831 -4.00 8.83 -39.29
C THR A 831 -3.65 7.37 -39.05
N LEU A 832 -4.60 6.63 -38.51
CA LEU A 832 -4.60 5.17 -38.43
C LEU A 832 -5.29 4.62 -39.69
N ARG A 833 -4.67 3.66 -40.38
CA ARG A 833 -5.16 3.15 -41.66
C ARG A 833 -5.22 1.63 -41.65
N ALA A 834 -6.21 1.09 -42.33
CA ALA A 834 -6.20 -0.29 -42.77
C ALA A 834 -6.50 -0.38 -44.27
N GLY A 835 -5.75 -1.21 -45.00
CA GLY A 835 -6.00 -1.50 -46.41
C GLY A 835 -7.35 -2.19 -46.64
N ALA A 836 -7.75 -2.42 -47.88
CA ALA A 836 -8.89 -3.30 -48.16
C ALA A 836 -8.53 -4.75 -47.79
N GLY A 837 -9.46 -5.52 -47.24
CA GLY A 837 -9.20 -6.90 -46.84
C GLY A 837 -10.26 -7.49 -45.92
N SER A 838 -10.16 -8.81 -45.68
CA SER A 838 -11.10 -9.56 -44.83
C SER A 838 -10.68 -9.61 -43.35
N ALA A 839 -9.39 -9.55 -43.04
CA ALA A 839 -8.91 -9.59 -41.66
C ALA A 839 -9.32 -8.32 -40.90
N ARG A 840 -9.75 -8.46 -39.64
CA ARG A 840 -10.02 -7.32 -38.75
C ARG A 840 -8.70 -6.65 -38.36
N VAL A 841 -8.70 -5.32 -38.20
CA VAL A 841 -7.58 -4.59 -37.57
C VAL A 841 -8.09 -3.88 -36.35
N ARG A 842 -7.34 -3.93 -35.25
CA ARG A 842 -7.64 -3.20 -34.02
C ARG A 842 -6.51 -2.23 -33.67
N PHE A 843 -6.87 -1.06 -33.15
CA PHE A 843 -5.94 -0.05 -32.66
C PHE A 843 -6.36 0.47 -31.29
N ASP A 844 -5.38 0.78 -30.45
CA ASP A 844 -5.62 1.43 -29.15
C ASP A 844 -4.38 2.20 -28.66
N ASN A 845 -4.56 3.03 -27.63
CA ASN A 845 -3.50 3.73 -26.89
C ASN A 845 -2.53 4.49 -27.79
N VAL A 846 -3.09 5.40 -28.62
CA VAL A 846 -2.31 6.30 -29.47
C VAL A 846 -1.51 7.26 -28.58
N ARG A 847 -0.20 7.39 -28.81
CA ARG A 847 0.68 8.22 -27.98
C ARG A 847 1.63 9.03 -28.84
N ILE A 848 1.86 10.29 -28.46
CA ILE A 848 2.87 11.16 -29.08
C ILE A 848 3.77 11.70 -27.97
N VAL A 849 5.07 11.49 -28.11
CA VAL A 849 6.08 11.98 -27.17
C VAL A 849 7.19 12.69 -27.91
N ALA A 850 7.72 13.75 -27.30
CA ALA A 850 8.98 14.34 -27.75
C ALA A 850 10.09 13.33 -27.47
N ALA A 851 10.91 13.03 -28.47
CA ALA A 851 11.93 12.01 -28.36
C ALA A 851 13.05 12.24 -29.38
N GLN A 852 14.22 11.68 -29.13
CA GLN A 852 15.35 11.70 -30.05
C GLN A 852 15.37 10.40 -30.84
N ARG A 853 15.50 10.50 -32.17
CA ARG A 853 15.51 9.32 -33.03
C ARG A 853 16.93 8.80 -33.20
N THR A 854 17.17 7.57 -32.78
CA THR A 854 18.39 6.82 -33.10
C THR A 854 18.34 6.35 -34.56
N THR A 855 19.35 6.69 -35.37
CA THR A 855 19.48 6.20 -36.76
C THR A 855 20.94 6.00 -37.14
N LYS A 856 21.20 5.04 -38.03
CA LYS A 856 22.51 4.81 -38.65
C LYS A 856 22.35 4.66 -40.15
N ALA A 857 23.20 5.34 -40.93
CA ALA A 857 23.07 5.34 -42.38
C ALA A 857 23.26 3.93 -42.98
N GLY A 858 22.39 3.58 -43.93
CA GLY A 858 22.43 2.30 -44.65
C GLY A 858 21.99 1.08 -43.85
N THR A 859 21.30 1.26 -42.72
CA THR A 859 20.69 0.18 -41.94
C THR A 859 19.20 0.09 -42.21
N VAL A 860 18.66 -1.14 -42.23
CA VAL A 860 17.23 -1.43 -42.15
C VAL A 860 16.68 -1.02 -40.77
N ALA A 861 17.43 -1.34 -39.71
CA ALA A 861 17.13 -0.96 -38.34
C ALA A 861 18.44 -0.72 -37.58
N PHE A 862 18.43 0.25 -36.67
CA PHE A 862 19.52 0.52 -35.74
C PHE A 862 18.93 0.97 -34.40
N GLU A 863 19.39 0.36 -33.31
CA GLU A 863 18.98 0.68 -31.94
C GLU A 863 20.20 0.61 -31.01
N ASP A 864 20.49 1.71 -30.33
CA ASP A 864 21.57 1.88 -29.34
C ASP A 864 21.03 2.07 -27.92
N PHE A 865 19.71 1.99 -27.76
CA PHE A 865 18.96 2.05 -26.51
C PHE A 865 19.04 3.37 -25.73
N GLN A 866 19.76 4.38 -26.22
CA GLN A 866 19.96 5.63 -25.48
C GLN A 866 18.70 6.50 -25.40
N HIS A 867 17.78 6.32 -26.35
CA HIS A 867 16.64 7.21 -26.55
C HIS A 867 15.33 6.46 -26.80
N VAL A 868 15.17 5.27 -26.23
CA VAL A 868 13.96 4.44 -26.37
C VAL A 868 12.76 5.17 -25.73
N PRO A 869 11.72 5.55 -26.51
CA PRO A 869 10.58 6.30 -25.96
C PRO A 869 9.74 5.50 -24.95
N GLN A 870 9.64 4.19 -25.16
CA GLN A 870 9.09 3.18 -24.24
C GLN A 870 9.38 1.77 -24.79
N GLY A 871 9.28 0.76 -23.94
CA GLY A 871 9.57 -0.63 -24.29
C GLY A 871 11.06 -0.88 -24.48
N TRP A 872 11.41 -1.80 -25.37
CA TRP A 872 12.79 -2.27 -25.59
C TRP A 872 13.31 -1.96 -27.00
N GLY A 873 12.92 -0.80 -27.54
CA GLY A 873 13.37 -0.32 -28.85
C GLY A 873 12.92 -1.23 -29.99
N ALA A 874 13.87 -1.93 -30.62
CA ALA A 874 13.61 -2.86 -31.71
C ALA A 874 12.93 -4.18 -31.30
N PHE A 875 12.74 -4.42 -30.00
CA PHE A 875 12.30 -5.71 -29.47
C PHE A 875 10.97 -5.63 -28.70
N VAL A 876 10.23 -6.73 -28.75
CA VAL A 876 9.05 -7.00 -27.92
C VAL A 876 9.29 -8.29 -27.12
N LYS A 877 8.62 -8.43 -25.97
CA LYS A 877 8.71 -9.63 -25.12
C LYS A 877 8.29 -10.88 -25.90
N GLY A 878 9.06 -11.96 -25.73
CA GLY A 878 8.73 -13.29 -26.23
C GLY A 878 8.00 -14.16 -25.20
N ASP A 879 7.99 -15.47 -25.45
CA ASP A 879 7.24 -16.45 -24.66
C ASP A 879 7.93 -16.90 -23.36
N ALA A 880 9.12 -16.37 -23.04
CA ALA A 880 9.79 -16.62 -21.77
C ALA A 880 8.86 -16.35 -20.59
N GLY A 881 8.54 -17.40 -19.84
CA GLY A 881 7.66 -17.37 -18.65
C GLY A 881 6.17 -17.15 -18.92
N GLY A 882 5.72 -16.98 -20.17
CA GLY A 882 4.32 -16.61 -20.47
C GLY A 882 4.00 -15.16 -20.07
N SER A 883 2.74 -14.86 -19.71
CA SER A 883 2.35 -13.52 -19.23
C SER A 883 2.90 -13.27 -17.84
N THR A 884 3.99 -12.50 -17.78
CA THR A 884 4.77 -12.25 -16.57
C THR A 884 5.34 -10.84 -16.60
N ASP A 885 5.73 -10.35 -15.43
CA ASP A 885 6.62 -9.19 -15.32
C ASP A 885 8.02 -9.61 -15.80
N PRO A 886 8.50 -9.11 -16.95
CA PRO A 886 9.74 -9.61 -17.55
C PRO A 886 10.97 -9.28 -16.71
N ARG A 887 12.04 -10.08 -16.82
CA ARG A 887 13.34 -9.82 -16.17
C ARG A 887 14.32 -9.15 -17.14
N THR A 888 13.77 -8.37 -18.06
CA THR A 888 14.48 -7.65 -19.11
C THR A 888 14.04 -6.19 -19.10
N HIS A 889 14.97 -5.24 -19.14
CA HIS A 889 14.66 -3.81 -19.16
C HIS A 889 15.79 -2.99 -19.79
N ILE A 890 15.57 -1.69 -19.96
CA ILE A 890 16.62 -0.74 -20.35
C ILE A 890 17.42 -0.35 -19.09
N ALA A 891 18.56 -0.98 -18.88
CA ALA A 891 19.44 -0.68 -17.75
C ALA A 891 20.08 0.72 -17.89
N GLN A 892 20.35 1.39 -16.77
CA GLN A 892 20.92 2.74 -16.74
C GLN A 892 22.25 2.76 -15.98
N ARG A 893 23.24 3.50 -16.48
CA ARG A 893 24.61 3.49 -15.93
C ARG A 893 24.68 4.24 -14.60
N HIS A 894 25.18 3.58 -13.56
CA HIS A 894 25.65 4.18 -12.32
C HIS A 894 26.97 3.53 -11.90
N ALA A 895 28.08 4.02 -12.46
CA ALA A 895 29.41 3.47 -12.20
C ALA A 895 29.94 3.89 -10.81
N PRO A 896 30.63 3.01 -10.06
CA PRO A 896 31.05 1.66 -10.48
C PRO A 896 29.98 0.56 -10.27
N PHE A 897 28.85 0.85 -9.62
CA PHE A 897 27.92 -0.13 -9.08
C PHE A 897 27.21 -0.99 -10.14
N THR A 898 26.88 -0.42 -11.29
CA THR A 898 26.24 -1.14 -12.41
C THR A 898 27.25 -1.81 -13.36
N GLN A 899 28.55 -1.70 -13.06
CA GLN A 899 29.62 -2.13 -13.96
C GLN A 899 30.38 -3.32 -13.37
N ARG A 900 31.05 -4.06 -14.26
CA ARG A 900 31.90 -5.20 -13.93
C ARG A 900 32.89 -4.85 -12.82
N GLY A 901 33.03 -5.78 -11.87
CA GLY A 901 33.99 -5.71 -10.78
C GLY A 901 33.41 -5.24 -9.45
N TRP A 902 32.38 -4.40 -9.46
CA TRP A 902 31.69 -4.06 -8.21
C TRP A 902 30.94 -5.29 -7.68
N ASN A 903 31.14 -5.60 -6.40
CA ASN A 903 30.60 -6.78 -5.72
C ASN A 903 30.74 -8.12 -6.46
N GLY A 904 31.81 -8.30 -7.24
CA GLY A 904 32.04 -9.54 -7.99
C GLY A 904 31.22 -9.67 -9.28
N LYS A 905 30.49 -8.61 -9.69
CA LYS A 905 29.73 -8.59 -10.95
C LYS A 905 30.63 -8.88 -12.15
N ALA A 906 30.21 -9.83 -12.98
CA ALA A 906 31.04 -10.40 -14.04
C ALA A 906 30.96 -9.67 -15.39
N ILE A 907 29.86 -8.96 -15.66
CA ILE A 907 29.63 -8.18 -16.88
C ILE A 907 29.14 -6.77 -16.56
N ASP A 908 29.27 -5.84 -17.51
CA ASP A 908 28.68 -4.51 -17.39
C ASP A 908 27.16 -4.55 -17.64
N ASP A 909 26.36 -3.82 -16.86
CA ASP A 909 24.92 -3.62 -17.18
C ASP A 909 24.74 -2.76 -18.44
N ILE A 910 25.71 -1.89 -18.73
CA ILE A 910 25.71 -0.95 -19.86
C ILE A 910 26.99 -1.13 -20.67
N VAL A 911 26.85 -1.59 -21.90
CA VAL A 911 27.95 -1.84 -22.85
C VAL A 911 28.47 -0.52 -23.41
N ASP A 912 27.61 0.30 -24.01
CA ASP A 912 27.98 1.60 -24.59
C ASP A 912 27.07 2.72 -24.04
N GLY A 913 27.59 3.96 -24.01
CA GLY A 913 26.79 5.12 -23.59
C GLY A 913 26.28 5.02 -22.14
N THR A 914 24.99 5.33 -21.94
CA THR A 914 24.34 5.43 -20.63
C THR A 914 23.25 4.39 -20.40
N GLN A 915 22.80 3.70 -21.44
CA GLN A 915 21.73 2.71 -21.38
C GLN A 915 22.02 1.51 -22.30
N SER A 916 21.59 0.31 -21.92
CA SER A 916 21.64 -0.89 -22.77
C SER A 916 20.42 -1.78 -22.46
N LEU A 917 20.13 -2.78 -23.32
CA LEU A 917 19.09 -3.76 -23.05
C LEU A 917 19.66 -4.92 -22.22
N LYS A 918 19.23 -5.05 -20.97
CA LYS A 918 19.70 -6.06 -20.03
C LYS A 918 18.63 -7.12 -19.77
N SER A 919 19.05 -8.39 -19.71
CA SER A 919 18.27 -9.53 -19.22
C SER A 919 19.00 -10.19 -18.05
N ARG A 920 18.30 -10.45 -16.94
CA ARG A 920 18.87 -11.08 -15.74
C ARG A 920 18.03 -12.28 -15.30
N GLY A 921 18.63 -13.46 -15.27
CA GLY A 921 17.96 -14.65 -14.73
C GLY A 921 16.63 -14.95 -15.41
N GLU A 922 16.54 -14.65 -16.71
CA GLU A 922 15.27 -14.69 -17.45
C GLU A 922 14.63 -16.07 -17.43
N ASN A 923 13.30 -16.09 -17.59
CA ASN A 923 12.56 -17.33 -17.67
C ASN A 923 12.94 -18.12 -18.93
N SER A 924 12.81 -19.45 -18.88
CA SER A 924 13.04 -20.30 -20.05
C SER A 924 12.07 -19.97 -21.18
N GLY A 925 12.60 -19.87 -22.41
CA GLY A 925 11.82 -19.48 -23.59
C GLY A 925 12.51 -18.37 -24.39
N LEU A 926 11.82 -17.85 -25.40
CA LEU A 926 12.23 -16.69 -26.16
C LEU A 926 12.04 -15.45 -25.28
N VAL A 927 13.13 -14.79 -24.90
CA VAL A 927 13.12 -13.62 -24.00
C VAL A 927 12.49 -12.43 -24.72
N TYR A 928 13.00 -12.12 -25.91
CA TYR A 928 12.50 -11.05 -26.76
C TYR A 928 12.80 -11.31 -28.22
N ARG A 929 12.05 -10.65 -29.11
CA ARG A 929 12.22 -10.75 -30.56
C ARG A 929 11.79 -9.47 -31.27
N THR A 930 12.25 -9.31 -32.50
CA THR A 930 11.72 -8.29 -33.42
C THR A 930 10.34 -8.70 -33.95
N VAL A 931 9.58 -7.72 -34.43
CA VAL A 931 8.34 -7.87 -35.20
C VAL A 931 8.38 -6.99 -36.47
N GLN A 932 7.49 -7.22 -37.42
CA GLN A 932 7.52 -6.63 -38.77
C GLN A 932 7.75 -5.11 -38.82
N HIS A 933 7.08 -4.37 -37.92
CA HIS A 933 7.14 -2.91 -37.86
C HIS A 933 8.30 -2.37 -37.02
N THR A 934 9.06 -3.24 -36.34
CA THR A 934 10.33 -2.88 -35.66
C THR A 934 11.53 -3.17 -36.55
N VAL A 935 11.52 -4.32 -37.24
CA VAL A 935 12.54 -4.71 -38.22
C VAL A 935 11.88 -5.45 -39.36
N ARG A 936 12.04 -4.95 -40.59
CA ARG A 936 11.43 -5.53 -41.79
C ARG A 936 12.44 -6.31 -42.61
N PHE A 937 12.43 -7.62 -42.46
CA PHE A 937 13.18 -8.52 -43.32
C PHE A 937 12.38 -8.81 -44.60
N ALA A 938 12.79 -8.21 -45.72
CA ALA A 938 12.08 -8.40 -47.00
C ALA A 938 12.29 -9.83 -47.54
N PRO A 939 11.23 -10.51 -48.03
CA PRO A 939 11.34 -11.88 -48.54
C PRO A 939 12.42 -12.04 -49.61
N GLY A 940 13.25 -13.08 -49.47
CA GLY A 940 14.34 -13.38 -50.41
C GLY A 940 15.55 -12.44 -50.33
N LYS A 941 15.54 -11.43 -49.44
CA LYS A 941 16.68 -10.54 -49.24
C LYS A 941 17.69 -11.12 -48.26
N ARG A 942 18.96 -10.96 -48.58
CA ARG A 942 20.07 -11.29 -47.68
C ARG A 942 20.27 -10.13 -46.72
N CYS A 943 20.31 -10.45 -45.44
CA CYS A 943 20.46 -9.48 -44.37
C CYS A 943 21.65 -9.83 -43.49
N ARG A 944 22.39 -8.83 -43.03
CA ARG A 944 23.39 -8.93 -41.97
C ARG A 944 22.82 -8.38 -40.68
N VAL A 945 22.90 -9.17 -39.61
CA VAL A 945 22.59 -8.76 -38.24
C VAL A 945 23.90 -8.57 -37.50
N THR A 946 24.04 -7.46 -36.78
CA THR A 946 25.21 -7.13 -35.96
C THR A 946 24.76 -6.50 -34.65
N PHE A 947 25.37 -6.87 -33.53
CA PHE A 947 25.20 -6.17 -32.26
C PHE A 947 26.41 -6.37 -31.34
N ARG A 948 26.54 -5.49 -30.36
CA ARG A 948 27.49 -5.62 -29.26
C ARG A 948 26.80 -6.26 -28.07
N TYR A 949 27.52 -7.11 -27.35
CA TYR A 949 26.95 -7.78 -26.20
C TYR A 949 27.98 -8.16 -25.14
N GLU A 950 27.49 -8.38 -23.94
CA GLU A 950 28.16 -9.14 -22.89
C GLU A 950 27.26 -10.30 -22.46
N ASN A 951 27.88 -11.42 -22.10
CA ASN A 951 27.17 -12.64 -21.72
C ASN A 951 27.96 -13.32 -20.60
N GLU A 952 27.34 -13.43 -19.43
CA GLU A 952 28.04 -13.86 -18.23
C GLU A 952 28.51 -15.31 -18.30
N LYS A 953 27.61 -16.20 -18.75
CA LYS A 953 27.81 -17.66 -18.71
C LYS A 953 27.49 -18.28 -20.07
N ALA A 954 28.31 -19.24 -20.49
CA ALA A 954 28.02 -20.04 -21.68
C ALA A 954 26.86 -21.00 -21.40
N GLY A 955 26.08 -21.32 -22.42
CA GLY A 955 24.94 -22.26 -22.31
C GLY A 955 23.65 -21.65 -21.78
N GLU A 956 23.69 -20.41 -21.28
CA GLU A 956 22.52 -19.73 -20.71
C GLU A 956 21.65 -19.04 -21.75
N TYR A 957 22.25 -18.46 -22.78
CA TYR A 957 21.55 -17.71 -23.81
C TYR A 957 21.98 -18.10 -25.22
N ALA A 958 21.02 -18.05 -26.15
CA ALA A 958 21.24 -18.22 -27.57
C ALA A 958 20.54 -17.14 -28.37
N TRP A 959 21.19 -16.69 -29.45
CA TRP A 959 20.58 -15.81 -30.43
C TRP A 959 19.87 -16.62 -31.51
N ILE A 960 18.62 -16.27 -31.80
CA ILE A 960 17.73 -17.01 -32.70
C ILE A 960 17.41 -16.16 -33.93
N THR A 961 17.44 -16.80 -35.09
CA THR A 961 16.74 -16.31 -36.28
C THR A 961 15.56 -17.23 -36.52
N GLY A 962 14.35 -16.69 -36.63
CA GLY A 962 13.13 -17.46 -36.80
C GLY A 962 12.18 -16.86 -37.83
N VAL A 963 11.14 -17.62 -38.15
CA VAL A 963 10.07 -17.20 -39.06
C VAL A 963 8.73 -17.69 -38.55
N ASP A 964 7.70 -16.86 -38.66
CA ASP A 964 6.33 -17.22 -38.32
C ASP A 964 5.54 -17.53 -39.59
N ALA A 965 5.07 -18.76 -39.75
CA ALA A 965 4.30 -19.21 -40.91
C ALA A 965 3.26 -20.31 -40.59
N PRO A 966 2.16 -20.02 -39.85
CA PRO A 966 1.93 -18.91 -38.94
C PRO A 966 2.48 -19.18 -37.52
N ALA A 967 2.84 -20.43 -37.24
CA ALA A 967 3.56 -20.82 -36.03
C ALA A 967 5.04 -20.45 -36.16
N SER A 968 5.66 -20.17 -35.02
CA SER A 968 7.07 -19.84 -34.95
C SER A 968 7.96 -21.04 -35.23
N ARG A 969 8.94 -20.88 -36.11
CA ARG A 969 9.95 -21.88 -36.47
C ARG A 969 11.34 -21.25 -36.43
N GLU A 970 12.27 -21.90 -35.74
CA GLU A 970 13.68 -21.50 -35.75
C GLU A 970 14.32 -21.87 -37.10
N LEU A 971 15.03 -20.90 -37.68
CA LEU A 971 15.84 -21.07 -38.88
C LEU A 971 17.31 -21.31 -38.52
N ASP A 972 17.78 -20.60 -37.49
CA ASP A 972 19.15 -20.66 -37.00
C ASP A 972 19.17 -20.41 -35.49
N ARG A 973 20.06 -21.10 -34.79
CA ARG A 973 20.32 -20.94 -33.35
C ARG A 973 21.82 -20.81 -33.15
N ARG A 974 22.22 -19.75 -32.45
CA ARG A 974 23.61 -19.45 -32.13
C ARG A 974 23.79 -19.34 -30.63
N ASP A 975 24.38 -20.35 -30.03
CA ASP A 975 24.73 -20.31 -28.61
C ASP A 975 25.75 -19.18 -28.39
N LEU A 976 25.50 -18.35 -27.36
CA LEU A 976 26.34 -17.21 -27.05
C LEU A 976 27.46 -17.66 -26.09
N PRO A 977 28.75 -17.51 -26.46
CA PRO A 977 29.85 -17.83 -25.55
C PRO A 977 29.92 -16.81 -24.42
N VAL A 978 30.70 -17.12 -23.38
CA VAL A 978 31.05 -16.15 -22.33
C VAL A 978 31.74 -14.94 -22.97
N ALA A 979 31.29 -13.75 -22.60
CA ALA A 979 31.86 -12.47 -23.00
C ALA A 979 31.77 -11.50 -21.81
N THR A 980 32.81 -11.43 -20.99
CA THR A 980 32.91 -10.53 -19.80
C THR A 980 33.46 -9.14 -20.12
N SER A 981 33.50 -8.82 -21.40
CA SER A 981 33.84 -7.51 -21.96
C SER A 981 33.16 -7.42 -23.32
N PRO A 982 32.90 -6.23 -23.86
CA PRO A 982 32.07 -6.07 -25.05
C PRO A 982 32.55 -6.91 -26.24
N ALA A 983 31.74 -7.88 -26.65
CA ALA A 983 31.95 -8.71 -27.84
C ALA A 983 31.00 -8.26 -28.97
N VAL A 984 31.25 -8.75 -30.19
CA VAL A 984 30.39 -8.47 -31.36
C VAL A 984 29.88 -9.78 -31.93
N LEU A 985 28.56 -9.91 -32.06
CA LEU A 985 27.97 -10.93 -32.92
C LEU A 985 27.69 -10.29 -34.29
N SER A 986 28.12 -10.94 -35.37
CA SER A 986 27.78 -10.54 -36.74
C SER A 986 27.55 -11.76 -37.60
N TYR A 987 26.43 -11.80 -38.31
CA TYR A 987 26.10 -12.91 -39.19
C TYR A 987 25.11 -12.52 -40.29
N GLU A 988 25.01 -13.37 -41.30
CA GLU A 988 24.11 -13.16 -42.43
C GLU A 988 23.16 -14.33 -42.61
N PHE A 989 21.95 -14.02 -43.05
CA PHE A 989 20.97 -15.01 -43.48
C PHE A 989 20.12 -14.45 -44.61
N THR A 990 19.40 -15.32 -45.33
CA THR A 990 18.41 -14.91 -46.33
C THR A 990 17.01 -15.09 -45.76
N ALA A 991 16.22 -14.03 -45.75
CA ALA A 991 14.84 -14.10 -45.28
C ALA A 991 14.04 -15.05 -46.19
N PRO A 992 13.30 -16.04 -45.64
CA PRO A 992 12.45 -16.93 -46.43
C PRO A 992 11.46 -16.18 -47.33
N SER A 993 11.01 -16.85 -48.39
CA SER A 993 10.00 -16.31 -49.32
C SER A 993 8.61 -16.19 -48.70
N GLU A 994 8.33 -16.95 -47.65
CA GLU A 994 7.05 -17.01 -46.95
C GLU A 994 7.24 -16.83 -45.44
N GLY A 995 6.26 -16.20 -44.78
CA GLY A 995 6.24 -15.96 -43.34
C GLY A 995 6.91 -14.65 -42.90
N GLU A 996 6.74 -14.33 -41.62
CA GLU A 996 7.31 -13.14 -41.00
C GLU A 996 8.62 -13.51 -40.28
N THR A 997 9.75 -13.06 -40.82
CA THR A 997 11.06 -13.33 -40.20
C THR A 997 11.31 -12.43 -39.01
N TRP A 998 11.96 -12.97 -37.98
CA TRP A 998 12.35 -12.25 -36.77
C TRP A 998 13.70 -12.75 -36.25
N VAL A 999 14.34 -11.93 -35.41
CA VAL A 999 15.54 -12.30 -34.65
C VAL A 999 15.34 -11.96 -33.17
N GLY A 1000 16.02 -12.65 -32.27
CA GLY A 1000 15.82 -12.44 -30.84
C GLY A 1000 16.70 -13.28 -29.92
N LEU A 1001 16.58 -13.03 -28.62
CA LEU A 1001 17.30 -13.74 -27.56
C LEU A 1001 16.41 -14.84 -26.97
N ARG A 1002 16.97 -16.03 -26.77
CA ARG A 1002 16.35 -17.14 -26.05
C ARG A 1002 17.17 -17.51 -24.82
N LYS A 1003 16.49 -17.77 -23.70
CA LYS A 1003 17.07 -18.42 -22.53
C LYS A 1003 17.09 -19.93 -22.75
N THR A 1004 18.28 -20.52 -22.71
CA THR A 1004 18.54 -21.96 -22.96
C THR A 1004 18.92 -22.73 -21.70
N GLY A 1005 19.57 -22.07 -20.74
CA GLY A 1005 19.93 -22.65 -19.44
C GLY A 1005 18.90 -22.37 -18.35
N ASP A 1006 19.17 -22.86 -17.15
CA ASP A 1006 18.30 -22.78 -15.97
C ASP A 1006 18.89 -21.93 -14.84
N ASP A 1007 20.03 -21.26 -15.06
CA ASP A 1007 20.61 -20.36 -14.05
C ASP A 1007 19.73 -19.13 -13.86
N GLY A 1008 19.13 -19.02 -12.67
CA GLY A 1008 18.20 -17.96 -12.28
C GLY A 1008 18.84 -16.59 -12.03
N THR A 1009 20.16 -16.44 -12.25
CA THR A 1009 20.88 -15.17 -12.04
C THR A 1009 21.72 -14.75 -13.23
N ALA A 1010 21.94 -15.63 -14.22
CA ALA A 1010 22.80 -15.35 -15.36
C ALA A 1010 22.35 -14.12 -16.14
N GLU A 1011 23.30 -13.24 -16.46
CA GLU A 1011 23.03 -11.98 -17.17
C GLU A 1011 23.47 -12.00 -18.64
N PHE A 1012 22.69 -11.31 -19.47
CA PHE A 1012 23.01 -10.97 -20.86
C PHE A 1012 22.65 -9.51 -21.13
N VAL A 1013 23.56 -8.78 -21.78
CA VAL A 1013 23.36 -7.37 -22.14
C VAL A 1013 23.62 -7.18 -23.61
N LEU A 1014 22.73 -6.47 -24.30
CA LEU A 1014 22.82 -6.16 -25.72
C LEU A 1014 22.79 -4.66 -25.97
N ASP A 1015 23.59 -4.23 -26.94
CA ASP A 1015 23.70 -2.83 -27.36
C ASP A 1015 24.04 -2.74 -28.87
N SER A 1016 23.85 -1.56 -29.46
CA SER A 1016 24.19 -1.26 -30.85
C SER A 1016 23.65 -2.28 -31.85
N PHE A 1017 22.38 -2.67 -31.72
CA PHE A 1017 21.72 -3.62 -32.60
C PHE A 1017 21.51 -3.02 -33.99
N GLU A 1018 21.90 -3.77 -35.02
CA GLU A 1018 21.96 -3.31 -36.40
C GLU A 1018 21.52 -4.41 -37.37
N VAL A 1019 20.71 -4.02 -38.35
CA VAL A 1019 20.36 -4.86 -39.51
C VAL A 1019 20.65 -4.13 -40.80
N ARG A 1020 21.34 -4.77 -41.74
CA ARG A 1020 21.58 -4.25 -43.11
C ARG A 1020 21.12 -5.25 -44.16
N GLU A 1021 20.60 -4.78 -45.27
CA GLU A 1021 20.52 -5.58 -46.51
C GLU A 1021 21.92 -5.62 -47.14
N VAL A 1022 22.39 -6.81 -47.57
CA VAL A 1022 23.77 -7.03 -48.05
C VAL A 1022 23.84 -7.81 -49.36
#